data_AF-A0A661F1G0-F1
#
_entry.id   AF-A0A661F1G0-F1
#
_cell.length_a   1.000
_cell.length_b   1.000
_cell.length_c   1.000
_cell.angle_alpha   90.00
_cell.angle_beta   90.00
_cell.angle_gamma   90.00
#
_symmetry.space_group_name_H-M   'P 1'
#
loop_
_entity.id
_entity.type
_entity.pdbx_description
1 polymer ?
#
loop_
_entity_poly.entity_id
_entity_poly.type
_entity_poly.pdbx_seq_one_letter_code
_entity_poly.pdbx_strand_id
1 'polypeptide(L)'
;DSNPTFLRSNKSEKQIRSINKYSVILAKLAALVFISVVFFTLFHFPTLPVLLGAGLAIYAAIILFRPFLWLLVIPALLPVLYLAPYSGWVFFDEFDLFLLTTLAVLLWNGAYSLPSLKNVPALSWTALIPFLAIYLYGIFNGLYPLQQIDANSFTSYYSHYNSLRVGKGLLWALLLWPALLHALDQTKKNKTLIYIGITLGAFGTVVGILRERGVIHDLFFATNWQERLQSFLDFSTPYRVTALFADMHTGGTSIDGYIALTIPLIFFLIVHSRGHLRLWSIFIAGGLLYGAAVTFSRGVYLALGVQLLVAGIVFFTHHRSSLTLRHLTIFLISALISLASLIVSYNKGGFFALFALLILYSGSSIIFASASLNKRMKFLLVSSLFLGSNALVIYAMSTSQWVDNKLPDSILYSLVLSVILVPASAISANILCKASGFRHFVVSIALFCIFVSTLLPALLGARVVDRFSTVSEDFQHRIGHWESAIEIANSNSKTALAGMGIGRFPLSYFWEIQDANEVGSYKIAKQNKNHFLSFSGAHDLRVGQIINIQPQTNYQLSFDYKTNDSLVPIYIRICHRQIIQPNEWNPTCKTLLRKEPKTDGKWKKIIWNFNSEKLGSFENMTVAPVVLTISNRRKYDFNNKPQTLLAIDNLTLRSFDGSQLLNNGSFEEGLNHWFGYYDFDHLPWHIKNIWVNYYFEIGGLGLISFLLLICVAIIRLIKSVLQGDASAPYLATAILGFLTVGSFGTIVDAPRIAMLFYLILLAALSGRIENKSRSLPI
;
A
#
# COMPACT_ATOMS: atom_id res chain seq x y z
N ASP A 1 -44.28 -12.53 -65.04
CA ASP A 1 -42.85 -12.88 -65.00
C ASP A 1 -42.38 -13.26 -63.63
N SER A 2 -41.76 -14.44 -63.59
CA SER A 2 -41.34 -15.20 -62.43
C SER A 2 -39.82 -15.11 -62.20
N ASN A 3 -39.42 -14.95 -60.93
CA ASN A 3 -38.11 -15.25 -60.31
C ASN A 3 -36.88 -14.40 -60.69
N PRO A 4 -35.78 -14.40 -59.88
CA PRO A 4 -35.63 -14.73 -58.45
C PRO A 4 -34.70 -13.73 -57.69
N THR A 5 -34.69 -13.71 -56.34
CA THR A 5 -33.48 -13.40 -55.52
C THR A 5 -33.71 -13.64 -54.02
N PHE A 6 -33.97 -14.89 -53.65
CA PHE A 6 -33.66 -15.39 -52.31
C PHE A 6 -32.32 -16.12 -52.43
N LEU A 7 -31.22 -15.63 -51.82
CA LEU A 7 -30.00 -16.41 -51.47
C LEU A 7 -28.79 -15.60 -50.93
N ARG A 8 -28.90 -14.33 -50.52
CA ARG A 8 -27.72 -13.56 -50.03
C ARG A 8 -27.67 -13.15 -48.55
N SER A 9 -28.65 -13.48 -47.71
CA SER A 9 -28.60 -13.14 -46.26
C SER A 9 -28.16 -14.27 -45.32
N ASN A 10 -28.20 -15.54 -45.74
CA ASN A 10 -27.91 -16.66 -44.85
C ASN A 10 -26.41 -16.94 -44.62
N LYS A 11 -25.51 -16.49 -45.51
CA LYS A 11 -24.05 -16.70 -45.34
C LYS A 11 -23.45 -15.73 -44.32
N SER A 12 -23.82 -14.45 -44.33
CA SER A 12 -23.32 -13.47 -43.35
C SER A 12 -23.83 -13.75 -41.94
N GLU A 13 -25.11 -14.14 -41.77
CA GLU A 13 -25.63 -14.54 -40.45
C GLU A 13 -25.06 -15.86 -39.94
N LYS A 14 -24.89 -16.88 -40.79
CA LYS A 14 -24.20 -18.13 -40.38
C LYS A 14 -22.73 -17.89 -40.05
N GLN A 15 -22.05 -17.01 -40.77
CA GLN A 15 -20.64 -16.68 -40.54
C GLN A 15 -20.46 -15.80 -39.30
N ILE A 16 -21.36 -14.86 -39.03
CA ILE A 16 -21.41 -14.09 -37.77
C ILE A 16 -21.76 -15.02 -36.60
N ARG A 17 -22.74 -15.93 -36.74
CA ARG A 17 -23.06 -16.93 -35.71
C ARG A 17 -21.95 -17.95 -35.49
N SER A 18 -21.21 -18.35 -36.52
CA SER A 18 -20.09 -19.29 -36.39
C SER A 18 -18.88 -18.63 -35.72
N ILE A 19 -18.53 -17.39 -36.11
CA ILE A 19 -17.47 -16.60 -35.47
C ILE A 19 -17.79 -16.40 -33.98
N ASN A 20 -19.06 -16.18 -33.63
CA ASN A 20 -19.50 -16.05 -32.24
C ASN A 20 -19.50 -17.37 -31.46
N LYS A 21 -19.57 -18.53 -32.14
CA LYS A 21 -19.49 -19.85 -31.50
C LYS A 21 -18.04 -20.21 -31.15
N TYR A 22 -17.08 -19.94 -32.04
CA TYR A 22 -15.66 -20.19 -31.77
C TYR A 22 -15.11 -19.30 -30.65
N SER A 23 -15.50 -18.03 -30.59
CA SER A 23 -15.09 -17.12 -29.51
C SER A 23 -15.59 -17.59 -28.14
N VAL A 24 -16.83 -18.08 -28.05
CA VAL A 24 -17.41 -18.63 -26.81
C VAL A 24 -16.69 -19.92 -26.39
N ILE A 25 -16.36 -20.81 -27.33
CA ILE A 25 -15.61 -22.04 -27.04
C ILE A 25 -14.22 -21.69 -26.50
N LEU A 26 -13.49 -20.79 -27.16
CA LEU A 26 -12.17 -20.33 -26.71
C LEU A 26 -12.22 -19.70 -25.32
N ALA A 27 -13.23 -18.86 -25.03
CA ALA A 27 -13.41 -18.26 -23.71
C ALA A 27 -13.64 -19.32 -22.64
N LYS A 28 -14.47 -20.34 -22.91
CA LYS A 28 -14.71 -21.45 -21.97
C LYS A 28 -13.49 -22.34 -21.78
N LEU A 29 -12.70 -22.60 -22.83
CA LEU A 29 -11.43 -23.32 -22.71
C LEU A 29 -10.43 -22.56 -21.84
N ALA A 30 -10.29 -21.24 -22.04
CA ALA A 30 -9.46 -20.40 -21.19
C ALA A 30 -9.94 -20.40 -19.72
N ALA A 31 -11.27 -20.37 -19.50
CA ALA A 31 -11.84 -20.50 -18.17
C ALA A 31 -11.47 -21.83 -17.50
N LEU A 32 -11.53 -22.96 -18.23
CA LEU A 32 -11.12 -24.27 -17.71
C LEU A 32 -9.64 -24.31 -17.34
N VAL A 33 -8.76 -23.66 -18.12
CA VAL A 33 -7.33 -23.54 -17.78
C VAL A 33 -7.16 -22.79 -16.46
N PHE A 34 -7.81 -21.63 -16.29
CA PHE A 34 -7.74 -20.88 -15.03
C PHE A 34 -8.29 -21.67 -13.84
N ILE A 35 -9.41 -22.39 -14.01
CA ILE A 35 -9.97 -23.26 -12.98
C ILE A 35 -8.98 -24.36 -12.59
N SER A 36 -8.31 -24.96 -13.58
CA SER A 36 -7.33 -26.03 -13.35
C SER A 36 -6.13 -25.53 -12.55
N VAL A 37 -5.62 -24.33 -12.88
CA VAL A 37 -4.55 -23.67 -12.10
C VAL A 37 -5.02 -23.38 -10.68
N VAL A 38 -6.25 -22.86 -10.49
CA VAL A 38 -6.79 -22.61 -9.16
C VAL A 38 -6.85 -23.89 -8.32
N PHE A 39 -7.38 -24.99 -8.86
CA PHE A 39 -7.44 -26.26 -8.14
C PHE A 39 -6.05 -26.83 -7.84
N PHE A 40 -5.13 -26.80 -8.81
CA PHE A 40 -3.77 -27.28 -8.63
C PHE A 40 -3.04 -26.52 -7.54
N THR A 41 -3.11 -25.18 -7.57
CA THR A 41 -2.49 -24.35 -6.55
C THR A 41 -3.14 -24.54 -5.19
N LEU A 42 -4.48 -24.58 -5.12
CA LEU A 42 -5.20 -24.77 -3.86
C LEU A 42 -4.82 -26.08 -3.17
N PHE A 43 -4.62 -27.14 -3.95
CA PHE A 43 -4.21 -28.45 -3.43
C PHE A 43 -2.82 -28.41 -2.77
N HIS A 44 -1.91 -27.56 -3.26
CA HIS A 44 -0.54 -27.42 -2.74
C HIS A 44 -0.36 -26.21 -1.81
N PHE A 45 -1.40 -25.42 -1.59
CA PHE A 45 -1.28 -24.19 -0.81
C PHE A 45 -1.06 -24.55 0.67
N PRO A 46 0.03 -24.07 1.30
CA PRO A 46 0.46 -24.60 2.59
C PRO A 46 -0.48 -24.24 3.74
N THR A 47 -1.15 -23.08 3.66
CA THR A 47 -1.89 -22.52 4.80
C THR A 47 -3.38 -22.46 4.56
N LEU A 48 -4.15 -23.14 5.42
CA LEU A 48 -5.63 -23.13 5.42
C LEU A 48 -6.28 -23.43 4.04
N PRO A 49 -5.81 -24.44 3.27
CA PRO A 49 -6.28 -24.68 1.90
C PRO A 49 -7.79 -24.96 1.83
N VAL A 50 -8.37 -25.63 2.83
CA VAL A 50 -9.82 -25.91 2.86
C VAL A 50 -10.64 -24.62 3.02
N LEU A 51 -10.24 -23.71 3.92
CA LEU A 51 -10.94 -22.43 4.11
C LEU A 51 -10.78 -21.52 2.91
N LEU A 52 -9.58 -21.47 2.31
CA LEU A 52 -9.33 -20.75 1.07
C LEU A 52 -10.20 -21.29 -0.07
N GLY A 53 -10.32 -22.61 -0.19
CA GLY A 53 -11.16 -23.28 -1.17
C GLY A 53 -12.64 -22.98 -1.00
N ALA A 54 -13.14 -23.04 0.23
CA ALA A 54 -14.51 -22.64 0.56
C ALA A 54 -14.77 -21.17 0.22
N GLY A 55 -13.84 -20.27 0.56
CA GLY A 55 -13.90 -18.86 0.22
C GLY A 55 -13.96 -18.60 -1.29
N LEU A 56 -13.10 -19.27 -2.06
CA LEU A 56 -13.09 -19.19 -3.53
C LEU A 56 -14.37 -19.74 -4.15
N ALA A 57 -14.92 -20.84 -3.62
CA ALA A 57 -16.18 -21.42 -4.10
C ALA A 57 -17.38 -20.50 -3.83
N ILE A 58 -17.46 -19.92 -2.62
CA ILE A 58 -18.48 -18.92 -2.27
C ILE A 58 -18.33 -17.69 -3.18
N TYR A 59 -17.11 -17.21 -3.37
CA TYR A 59 -16.82 -16.09 -4.24
C TYR A 59 -17.25 -16.37 -5.68
N ALA A 60 -16.87 -17.53 -6.24
CA ALA A 60 -17.25 -17.97 -7.58
C ALA A 60 -18.77 -18.03 -7.74
N ALA A 61 -19.49 -18.58 -6.76
CA ALA A 61 -20.96 -18.59 -6.76
C ALA A 61 -21.53 -17.17 -6.81
N ILE A 62 -21.04 -16.25 -5.98
CA ILE A 62 -21.47 -14.85 -5.96
C ILE A 62 -21.31 -14.19 -7.35
N ILE A 63 -20.14 -14.34 -7.98
CA ILE A 63 -19.89 -13.73 -9.29
C ILE A 63 -20.58 -14.46 -10.45
N LEU A 64 -20.93 -15.74 -10.30
CA LEU A 64 -21.80 -16.45 -11.24
C LEU A 64 -23.21 -15.83 -11.27
N PHE A 65 -23.77 -15.50 -10.12
CA PHE A 65 -25.09 -14.86 -10.02
C PHE A 65 -25.07 -13.35 -10.32
N ARG A 66 -23.99 -12.67 -9.92
CA ARG A 66 -23.84 -11.21 -10.04
C ARG A 66 -22.43 -10.89 -10.56
N PRO A 67 -22.20 -10.94 -11.88
CA PRO A 67 -20.87 -10.83 -12.46
C PRO A 67 -20.11 -9.60 -12.00
N PHE A 68 -20.75 -8.44 -11.87
CA PHE A 68 -20.05 -7.19 -11.56
C PHE A 68 -19.65 -7.01 -10.09
N LEU A 69 -19.95 -7.96 -9.18
CA LEU A 69 -19.53 -7.87 -7.78
C LEU A 69 -18.02 -8.06 -7.58
N TRP A 70 -17.29 -8.59 -8.55
CA TRP A 70 -15.82 -8.59 -8.49
C TRP A 70 -15.24 -7.17 -8.40
N LEU A 71 -15.94 -6.15 -8.94
CA LEU A 71 -15.55 -4.74 -8.79
C LEU A 71 -15.53 -4.28 -7.34
N LEU A 72 -16.32 -4.91 -6.47
CA LEU A 72 -16.30 -4.66 -5.03
C LEU A 72 -15.25 -5.55 -4.36
N VAL A 73 -15.25 -6.84 -4.65
CA VAL A 73 -14.44 -7.84 -3.93
C VAL A 73 -12.95 -7.69 -4.22
N ILE A 74 -12.53 -7.56 -5.48
CA ILE A 74 -11.10 -7.53 -5.84
C ILE A 74 -10.38 -6.32 -5.24
N PRO A 75 -10.89 -5.07 -5.37
CA PRO A 75 -10.26 -3.94 -4.71
C PRO A 75 -10.30 -4.03 -3.17
N ALA A 76 -11.33 -4.68 -2.60
CA ALA A 76 -11.42 -4.86 -1.15
C ALA A 76 -10.39 -5.86 -0.60
N LEU A 77 -10.12 -6.95 -1.34
CA LEU A 77 -9.16 -7.97 -0.93
C LEU A 77 -7.71 -7.55 -1.18
N LEU A 78 -7.46 -6.65 -2.14
CA LEU A 78 -6.11 -6.26 -2.57
C LEU A 78 -5.14 -5.91 -1.42
N PRO A 79 -5.49 -5.03 -0.47
CA PRO A 79 -4.60 -4.70 0.64
C PRO A 79 -4.77 -5.61 1.87
N VAL A 80 -5.78 -6.48 1.91
CA VAL A 80 -6.14 -7.25 3.12
C VAL A 80 -5.66 -8.70 3.05
N LEU A 81 -5.78 -9.31 1.88
CA LEU A 81 -5.57 -10.74 1.71
C LEU A 81 -4.12 -11.01 1.31
N TYR A 82 -3.16 -10.89 2.24
CA TYR A 82 -1.75 -11.24 2.01
C TYR A 82 -1.23 -12.27 3.04
N LEU A 83 -1.34 -13.56 2.72
CA LEU A 83 -1.00 -14.66 3.62
C LEU A 83 0.49 -15.05 3.57
N ALA A 84 1.35 -14.37 2.79
CA ALA A 84 2.78 -14.68 2.70
C ALA A 84 3.49 -14.86 4.05
N PRO A 85 3.21 -14.06 5.11
CA PRO A 85 3.81 -14.29 6.44
C PRO A 85 3.43 -15.62 7.09
N TYR A 86 2.33 -16.25 6.65
CA TYR A 86 1.85 -17.55 7.12
C TYR A 86 2.14 -18.70 6.15
N SER A 87 2.15 -18.44 4.84
CA SER A 87 2.33 -19.45 3.79
C SER A 87 3.79 -19.59 3.33
N GLY A 88 4.58 -18.53 3.44
CA GLY A 88 5.91 -18.42 2.82
C GLY A 88 5.87 -18.13 1.31
N TRP A 89 4.70 -18.07 0.69
CA TRP A 89 4.54 -17.88 -0.76
C TRP A 89 4.48 -16.39 -1.13
N VAL A 90 5.41 -15.93 -1.98
CA VAL A 90 5.54 -14.51 -2.38
C VAL A 90 5.37 -14.29 -3.89
N PHE A 91 5.57 -15.33 -4.71
CA PHE A 91 5.57 -15.22 -6.18
C PHE A 91 4.18 -15.39 -6.77
N PHE A 92 3.46 -16.40 -6.30
CA PHE A 92 2.09 -16.71 -6.67
C PHE A 92 1.32 -16.94 -5.38
N ASP A 93 0.29 -16.13 -5.12
CA ASP A 93 -0.34 -16.04 -3.81
C ASP A 93 -1.86 -16.25 -3.88
N GLU A 94 -2.51 -16.24 -2.72
CA GLU A 94 -3.96 -16.40 -2.62
C GLU A 94 -4.75 -15.30 -3.35
N PHE A 95 -4.22 -14.08 -3.49
CA PHE A 95 -4.90 -13.01 -4.23
C PHE A 95 -4.91 -13.31 -5.73
N ASP A 96 -3.83 -13.91 -6.27
CA ASP A 96 -3.80 -14.41 -7.65
C ASP A 96 -4.91 -15.45 -7.91
N LEU A 97 -5.26 -16.28 -6.92
CA LEU A 97 -6.37 -17.25 -7.04
C LEU A 97 -7.73 -16.57 -7.16
N PHE A 98 -7.97 -15.47 -6.43
CA PHE A 98 -9.19 -14.67 -6.58
C PHE A 98 -9.25 -14.00 -7.96
N LEU A 99 -8.13 -13.52 -8.49
CA LEU A 99 -8.05 -12.95 -9.84
C LEU A 99 -8.34 -14.00 -10.92
N LEU A 100 -7.73 -15.17 -10.83
CA LEU A 100 -7.99 -16.30 -11.73
C LEU A 100 -9.44 -16.75 -11.68
N THR A 101 -10.01 -16.89 -10.47
CA THR A 101 -11.41 -17.26 -10.28
C THR A 101 -12.34 -16.21 -10.91
N THR A 102 -12.01 -14.93 -10.76
CA THR A 102 -12.73 -13.83 -11.40
C THR A 102 -12.74 -13.97 -12.91
N LEU A 103 -11.56 -14.12 -13.52
CA LEU A 103 -11.41 -14.25 -14.96
C LEU A 103 -12.12 -15.51 -15.49
N ALA A 104 -11.97 -16.64 -14.80
CA ALA A 104 -12.62 -17.89 -15.16
C ALA A 104 -14.15 -17.76 -15.23
N VAL A 105 -14.77 -17.20 -14.18
CA VAL A 105 -16.23 -17.04 -14.15
C VAL A 105 -16.71 -16.02 -15.19
N LEU A 106 -16.01 -14.89 -15.34
CA LEU A 106 -16.39 -13.86 -16.33
C LEU A 106 -16.29 -14.36 -17.77
N LEU A 107 -15.29 -15.20 -18.07
CA LEU A 107 -15.17 -15.87 -19.35
C LEU A 107 -16.28 -16.93 -19.54
N TRP A 108 -16.61 -17.67 -18.48
CA TRP A 108 -17.63 -18.72 -18.52
C TRP A 108 -19.05 -18.17 -18.77
N ASN A 109 -19.41 -17.07 -18.10
CA ASN A 109 -20.74 -16.46 -18.18
C ASN A 109 -20.87 -15.39 -19.29
N GLY A 110 -19.79 -15.10 -20.03
CA GLY A 110 -19.80 -14.13 -21.12
C GLY A 110 -19.77 -12.66 -20.67
N ALA A 111 -19.49 -12.37 -19.39
CA ALA A 111 -19.30 -11.01 -18.88
C ALA A 111 -17.89 -10.45 -19.18
N TYR A 112 -17.04 -11.22 -19.86
CA TYR A 112 -15.76 -10.79 -20.41
C TYR A 112 -15.89 -10.38 -21.89
N SER A 113 -15.69 -9.10 -22.21
CA SER A 113 -15.91 -8.56 -23.56
C SER A 113 -14.69 -7.84 -24.12
N LEU A 114 -13.96 -8.52 -25.01
CA LEU A 114 -12.91 -7.90 -25.83
C LEU A 114 -13.41 -6.79 -26.76
N PRO A 115 -14.62 -6.84 -27.36
CA PRO A 115 -15.14 -5.75 -28.19
C PRO A 115 -15.18 -4.39 -27.49
N SER A 116 -15.25 -4.34 -26.16
CA SER A 116 -15.22 -3.10 -25.38
C SER A 116 -13.91 -2.32 -25.59
N LEU A 117 -12.81 -3.00 -25.92
CA LEU A 117 -11.51 -2.40 -26.24
C LEU A 117 -11.50 -1.60 -27.56
N LYS A 118 -12.40 -1.90 -28.51
CA LYS A 118 -12.45 -1.21 -29.81
C LYS A 118 -12.68 0.30 -29.69
N ASN A 119 -13.24 0.71 -28.57
CA ASN A 119 -13.60 2.10 -28.31
C ASN A 119 -12.49 2.88 -27.59
N VAL A 120 -11.39 2.22 -27.24
CA VAL A 120 -10.19 2.88 -26.75
C VAL A 120 -9.56 3.64 -27.92
N PRO A 121 -9.33 4.96 -27.83
CA PRO A 121 -8.86 5.71 -28.99
C PRO A 121 -7.46 5.33 -29.45
N ALA A 122 -7.21 5.54 -30.75
CA ALA A 122 -5.97 5.16 -31.41
C ALA A 122 -4.71 5.70 -30.71
N LEU A 123 -4.71 6.96 -30.26
CA LEU A 123 -3.57 7.56 -29.55
C LEU A 123 -3.19 6.80 -28.26
N SER A 124 -4.17 6.21 -27.58
CA SER A 124 -3.92 5.38 -26.40
C SER A 124 -3.21 4.08 -26.78
N TRP A 125 -3.63 3.45 -27.89
CA TRP A 125 -2.97 2.24 -28.42
C TRP A 125 -1.56 2.51 -28.94
N THR A 126 -1.33 3.66 -29.61
CA THR A 126 0.00 4.02 -30.09
C THR A 126 1.00 4.26 -28.96
N ALA A 127 0.54 4.63 -27.77
CA ALA A 127 1.39 4.71 -26.58
C ALA A 127 1.50 3.36 -25.85
N LEU A 128 0.39 2.61 -25.74
CA LEU A 128 0.33 1.37 -24.98
C LEU A 128 1.06 0.21 -25.66
N ILE A 129 0.89 0.00 -26.97
CA ILE A 129 1.47 -1.15 -27.67
C ILE A 129 3.01 -1.17 -27.59
N PRO A 130 3.73 -0.06 -27.87
CA PRO A 130 5.18 -0.04 -27.71
C PRO A 130 5.61 -0.31 -26.26
N PHE A 131 4.92 0.28 -25.28
CA PHE A 131 5.21 0.06 -23.87
C PHE A 131 5.04 -1.42 -23.50
N LEU A 132 3.95 -2.05 -23.94
CA LEU A 132 3.69 -3.47 -23.69
C LEU A 132 4.73 -4.36 -24.36
N ALA A 133 5.13 -4.08 -25.59
CA ALA A 133 6.15 -4.85 -26.28
C ALA A 133 7.49 -4.80 -25.53
N ILE A 134 7.90 -3.60 -25.10
CA ILE A 134 9.13 -3.40 -24.32
C ILE A 134 9.04 -4.04 -22.94
N TYR A 135 7.89 -3.92 -22.27
CA TYR A 135 7.66 -4.53 -20.95
C TYR A 135 7.70 -6.06 -21.02
N LEU A 136 7.05 -6.67 -22.01
CA LEU A 136 7.08 -8.12 -22.23
C LEU A 136 8.50 -8.59 -22.60
N TYR A 137 9.23 -7.82 -23.39
CA TYR A 137 10.65 -8.07 -23.62
C TYR A 137 11.46 -7.99 -22.32
N GLY A 138 11.17 -7.02 -21.45
CA GLY A 138 11.78 -6.90 -20.12
C GLY A 138 11.52 -8.11 -19.22
N ILE A 139 10.30 -8.66 -19.23
CA ILE A 139 9.98 -9.92 -18.54
C ILE A 139 10.81 -11.07 -19.13
N PHE A 140 10.80 -11.20 -20.45
CA PHE A 140 11.55 -12.25 -21.14
C PHE A 140 13.06 -12.17 -20.86
N ASN A 141 13.63 -10.95 -20.90
CA ASN A 141 15.03 -10.71 -20.60
C ASN A 141 15.37 -11.00 -19.14
N GLY A 142 14.48 -10.67 -18.20
CA GLY A 142 14.67 -10.98 -16.78
C GLY A 142 14.60 -12.48 -16.47
N LEU A 143 13.82 -13.24 -17.25
CA LEU A 143 13.74 -14.70 -17.16
C LEU A 143 14.97 -15.42 -17.71
N TYR A 144 15.73 -14.79 -18.62
CA TYR A 144 16.83 -15.45 -19.32
C TYR A 144 18.18 -15.24 -18.61
N PRO A 145 19.08 -16.26 -18.57
CA PRO A 145 18.86 -17.65 -19.00
C PRO A 145 17.83 -18.36 -18.12
N LEU A 146 17.02 -19.27 -18.70
CA LEU A 146 16.00 -19.98 -17.94
C LEU A 146 16.65 -20.81 -16.82
N GLN A 147 16.39 -20.43 -15.57
CA GLN A 147 16.81 -21.18 -14.39
C GLN A 147 16.07 -22.53 -14.35
N GLN A 148 16.73 -23.58 -13.87
CA GLN A 148 16.06 -24.85 -13.58
C GLN A 148 15.09 -24.68 -12.41
N ILE A 149 13.89 -25.24 -12.53
CA ILE A 149 12.90 -25.21 -11.44
C ILE A 149 13.39 -26.11 -10.30
N ASP A 150 13.70 -25.49 -9.17
CA ASP A 150 14.19 -26.11 -7.95
C ASP A 150 13.49 -25.53 -6.70
N ALA A 151 13.89 -25.98 -5.50
CA ALA A 151 13.31 -25.52 -4.23
C ALA A 151 13.54 -24.02 -3.92
N ASN A 152 14.41 -23.33 -4.68
CA ASN A 152 14.76 -21.92 -4.48
C ASN A 152 14.15 -20.98 -5.52
N SER A 153 13.58 -21.54 -6.58
CA SER A 153 13.10 -20.81 -7.76
C SER A 153 11.97 -19.83 -7.48
N PHE A 154 11.15 -20.09 -6.45
CA PHE A 154 10.00 -19.25 -6.08
C PHE A 154 10.07 -18.69 -4.66
N THR A 155 11.25 -18.72 -4.06
CA THR A 155 11.47 -18.30 -2.66
C THR A 155 12.49 -17.17 -2.52
N SER A 156 13.34 -16.94 -3.53
CA SER A 156 14.39 -15.93 -3.49
C SER A 156 14.19 -14.84 -4.54
N TYR A 157 14.37 -13.58 -4.15
CA TYR A 157 14.35 -12.43 -5.08
C TYR A 157 15.54 -12.42 -6.04
N TYR A 158 16.56 -13.24 -5.77
CA TYR A 158 17.68 -13.48 -6.66
C TYR A 158 17.33 -14.44 -7.80
N SER A 159 16.20 -15.14 -7.74
CA SER A 159 15.76 -16.00 -8.84
C SER A 159 15.35 -15.20 -10.07
N HIS A 160 15.60 -15.75 -11.25
CA HIS A 160 15.16 -15.18 -12.52
C HIS A 160 13.63 -15.11 -12.62
N TYR A 161 12.92 -16.00 -11.91
CA TYR A 161 11.46 -15.97 -11.84
C TYR A 161 10.90 -14.75 -11.09
N ASN A 162 11.74 -13.98 -10.38
CA ASN A 162 11.31 -12.72 -9.76
C ASN A 162 10.80 -11.74 -10.84
N SER A 163 11.25 -11.91 -12.09
CA SER A 163 10.70 -11.21 -13.26
C SER A 163 9.20 -11.45 -13.45
N LEU A 164 8.71 -12.68 -13.27
CA LEU A 164 7.28 -13.00 -13.32
C LEU A 164 6.53 -12.41 -12.13
N ARG A 165 7.12 -12.48 -10.93
CA ARG A 165 6.54 -11.89 -9.72
C ARG A 165 6.29 -10.40 -9.92
N VAL A 166 7.28 -9.63 -10.35
CA VAL A 166 7.14 -8.19 -10.58
C VAL A 166 6.24 -7.92 -11.81
N GLY A 167 6.46 -8.64 -12.90
CA GLY A 167 5.72 -8.51 -14.16
C GLY A 167 4.21 -8.73 -14.05
N LYS A 168 3.76 -9.62 -13.14
CA LYS A 168 2.34 -10.00 -13.03
C LYS A 168 1.42 -8.82 -12.72
N GLY A 169 1.91 -7.76 -12.08
CA GLY A 169 1.10 -6.58 -11.75
C GLY A 169 0.44 -5.96 -12.99
N LEU A 170 1.23 -5.68 -14.04
CA LEU A 170 0.69 -5.17 -15.31
C LEU A 170 -0.14 -6.23 -16.04
N LEU A 171 0.30 -7.49 -16.04
CA LEU A 171 -0.40 -8.59 -16.72
C LEU A 171 -1.82 -8.78 -16.16
N TRP A 172 -1.98 -8.76 -14.83
CA TRP A 172 -3.29 -8.82 -14.19
C TRP A 172 -4.18 -7.62 -14.54
N ALA A 173 -3.61 -6.41 -14.54
CA ALA A 173 -4.35 -5.22 -14.94
C ALA A 173 -4.86 -5.33 -16.39
N LEU A 174 -4.02 -5.81 -17.31
CA LEU A 174 -4.39 -6.04 -18.71
C LEU A 174 -5.46 -7.12 -18.87
N LEU A 175 -5.36 -8.22 -18.12
CA LEU A 175 -6.36 -9.30 -18.17
C LEU A 175 -7.72 -8.81 -17.65
N LEU A 176 -7.75 -8.00 -16.59
CA LEU A 176 -8.98 -7.43 -16.03
C LEU A 176 -9.55 -6.27 -16.87
N TRP A 177 -8.73 -5.57 -17.64
CA TRP A 177 -9.13 -4.33 -18.31
C TRP A 177 -10.35 -4.47 -19.24
N PRO A 178 -10.47 -5.49 -20.11
CA PRO A 178 -11.65 -5.68 -20.94
C PRO A 178 -12.92 -5.89 -20.12
N ALA A 179 -12.84 -6.69 -19.05
CA ALA A 179 -13.94 -6.91 -18.12
C ALA A 179 -14.32 -5.62 -17.39
N LEU A 180 -13.34 -4.81 -16.99
CA LEU A 180 -13.57 -3.51 -16.37
C LEU A 180 -14.34 -2.59 -17.32
N LEU A 181 -13.87 -2.40 -18.56
CA LEU A 181 -14.55 -1.54 -19.52
C LEU A 181 -15.97 -2.02 -19.80
N HIS A 182 -16.16 -3.33 -19.99
CA HIS A 182 -17.49 -3.89 -20.18
C HIS A 182 -18.41 -3.58 -19.00
N ALA A 183 -17.93 -3.73 -17.76
CA ALA A 183 -18.72 -3.46 -16.58
C ALA A 183 -19.06 -1.97 -16.41
N LEU A 184 -18.12 -1.07 -16.71
CA LEU A 184 -18.32 0.38 -16.61
C LEU A 184 -19.28 0.93 -17.67
N ASP A 185 -19.37 0.29 -18.83
CA ASP A 185 -20.30 0.65 -19.91
C ASP A 185 -21.76 0.32 -19.58
N GLN A 186 -22.01 -0.68 -18.73
CA GLN A 186 -23.35 -1.21 -18.47
C GLN A 186 -24.19 -0.28 -17.57
N THR A 187 -23.66 0.11 -16.41
CA THR A 187 -24.42 0.93 -15.45
C THR A 187 -23.55 1.87 -14.62
N LYS A 188 -24.10 3.02 -14.22
CA LYS A 188 -23.48 3.90 -13.22
C LYS A 188 -23.30 3.21 -11.85
N LYS A 189 -24.15 2.24 -11.52
CA LYS A 189 -24.04 1.46 -10.26
C LYS A 189 -22.74 0.66 -10.20
N ASN A 190 -22.29 0.10 -11.33
CA ASN A 190 -21.02 -0.63 -11.41
C ASN A 190 -19.82 0.28 -11.12
N LYS A 191 -19.86 1.54 -11.58
CA LYS A 191 -18.86 2.54 -11.19
C LYS A 191 -18.84 2.74 -9.68
N THR A 192 -19.99 2.86 -9.02
CA THR A 192 -20.02 3.00 -7.55
C THR A 192 -19.46 1.76 -6.83
N LEU A 193 -19.67 0.55 -7.35
CA LEU A 193 -19.14 -0.69 -6.75
C LEU A 193 -17.61 -0.68 -6.63
N ILE A 194 -16.88 -0.18 -7.63
CA ILE A 194 -15.41 -0.16 -7.56
C ILE A 194 -14.90 0.76 -6.46
N TYR A 195 -15.52 1.94 -6.30
CA TYR A 195 -15.15 2.86 -5.24
C TYR A 195 -15.54 2.34 -3.85
N ILE A 196 -16.65 1.62 -3.74
CA ILE A 196 -17.02 0.93 -2.49
C ILE A 196 -16.00 -0.15 -2.16
N GLY A 197 -15.59 -0.95 -3.15
CA GLY A 197 -14.54 -1.96 -2.99
C GLY A 197 -13.22 -1.36 -2.50
N ILE A 198 -12.76 -0.27 -3.11
CA ILE A 198 -11.56 0.47 -2.67
C ILE A 198 -11.71 0.97 -1.23
N THR A 199 -12.89 1.48 -0.88
CA THR A 199 -13.17 1.97 0.48
C THR A 199 -13.17 0.84 1.51
N LEU A 200 -13.70 -0.34 1.17
CA LEU A 200 -13.66 -1.54 2.01
C LEU A 200 -12.24 -2.07 2.20
N GLY A 201 -11.43 -2.08 1.13
CA GLY A 201 -10.01 -2.45 1.24
C GLY A 201 -9.24 -1.47 2.12
N ALA A 202 -9.48 -0.17 1.93
CA ALA A 202 -8.90 0.88 2.78
C ALA A 202 -9.34 0.76 4.24
N PHE A 203 -10.58 0.32 4.53
CA PHE A 203 -10.98 0.01 5.90
C PHE A 203 -10.12 -1.08 6.53
N GLY A 204 -9.86 -2.18 5.82
CA GLY A 204 -8.94 -3.22 6.29
C GLY A 204 -7.52 -2.68 6.54
N THR A 205 -7.02 -1.80 5.67
CA THR A 205 -5.74 -1.10 5.87
C THR A 205 -5.76 -0.24 7.14
N VAL A 206 -6.82 0.54 7.37
CA VAL A 206 -6.95 1.39 8.57
C VAL A 206 -7.00 0.53 9.83
N VAL A 207 -7.74 -0.57 9.84
CA VAL A 207 -7.74 -1.51 10.96
C VAL A 207 -6.34 -2.08 11.22
N GLY A 208 -5.61 -2.47 10.16
CA GLY A 208 -4.22 -2.91 10.27
C GLY A 208 -3.30 -1.85 10.86
N ILE A 209 -3.44 -0.59 10.45
CA ILE A 209 -2.68 0.55 10.98
C ILE A 209 -2.97 0.75 12.48
N LEU A 210 -4.25 0.80 12.86
CA LEU A 210 -4.66 0.98 14.26
C LEU A 210 -4.20 -0.19 15.14
N ARG A 211 -4.16 -1.40 14.59
CA ARG A 211 -3.63 -2.60 15.25
C ARG A 211 -2.14 -2.47 15.53
N GLU A 212 -1.34 -2.22 14.49
CA GLU A 212 0.12 -2.15 14.62
C GLU A 212 0.59 -0.99 15.51
N ARG A 213 -0.17 0.11 15.51
CA ARG A 213 0.12 1.28 16.36
C ARG A 213 -0.23 1.06 17.83
N GLY A 214 -0.93 -0.03 18.20
CA GLY A 214 -1.38 -0.25 19.58
C GLY A 214 -2.69 0.47 19.94
N VAL A 215 -3.35 1.14 18.99
CA VAL A 215 -4.62 1.85 19.28
C VAL A 215 -5.72 0.87 19.68
N ILE A 216 -5.78 -0.30 19.02
CA ILE A 216 -6.73 -1.35 19.38
C ILE A 216 -6.42 -1.90 20.78
N HIS A 217 -5.13 -2.10 21.10
CA HIS A 217 -4.70 -2.52 22.42
C HIS A 217 -5.16 -1.54 23.49
N ASP A 218 -4.82 -0.26 23.35
CA ASP A 218 -5.17 0.77 24.33
C ASP A 218 -6.68 0.92 24.49
N LEU A 219 -7.46 0.75 23.42
CA LEU A 219 -8.91 0.80 23.50
C LEU A 219 -9.50 -0.25 24.45
N PHE A 220 -8.93 -1.46 24.49
CA PHE A 220 -9.45 -2.57 25.30
C PHE A 220 -8.79 -2.68 26.68
N PHE A 221 -7.50 -2.36 26.80
CA PHE A 221 -6.70 -2.65 28.00
C PHE A 221 -6.32 -1.41 28.82
N ALA A 222 -6.46 -0.19 28.28
CA ALA A 222 -6.16 1.02 29.04
C ALA A 222 -7.18 1.31 30.15
N THR A 223 -6.66 1.77 31.30
CA THR A 223 -7.46 1.98 32.50
C THR A 223 -8.20 3.33 32.47
N ASN A 224 -7.53 4.38 31.99
CA ASN A 224 -8.04 5.74 31.93
C ASN A 224 -8.19 6.26 30.49
N TRP A 225 -8.83 7.41 30.31
CA TRP A 225 -9.10 7.95 28.97
C TRP A 225 -7.85 8.51 28.29
N GLN A 226 -6.84 8.96 29.05
CA GLN A 226 -5.58 9.45 28.51
C GLN A 226 -4.77 8.33 27.85
N GLU A 227 -4.63 7.20 28.55
CA GLU A 227 -3.98 5.99 28.05
C GLU A 227 -4.68 5.48 26.77
N ARG A 228 -6.02 5.52 26.71
CA ARG A 228 -6.77 5.12 25.50
C ARG A 228 -6.41 5.91 24.24
N LEU A 229 -5.96 7.16 24.39
CA LEU A 229 -5.58 8.03 23.28
C LEU A 229 -4.06 8.07 23.04
N GLN A 230 -3.26 7.45 23.92
CA GLN A 230 -1.81 7.57 23.91
C GLN A 230 -1.22 7.05 22.59
N SER A 231 -1.50 5.80 22.21
CA SER A 231 -0.98 5.24 20.95
C SER A 231 -1.51 5.96 19.70
N PHE A 232 -2.75 6.47 19.77
CA PHE A 232 -3.38 7.18 18.66
C PHE A 232 -2.72 8.55 18.41
N LEU A 233 -2.35 9.27 19.47
CA LEU A 233 -1.74 10.60 19.39
C LEU A 233 -0.21 10.58 19.42
N ASP A 234 0.41 9.40 19.46
CA ASP A 234 1.86 9.27 19.41
C ASP A 234 2.39 9.42 17.97
N PHE A 235 3.09 10.53 17.73
CA PHE A 235 3.81 10.81 16.47
C PHE A 235 5.34 10.85 16.68
N SER A 236 5.82 10.27 17.77
CA SER A 236 7.22 10.34 18.20
C SER A 236 7.93 8.99 18.15
N THR A 237 7.21 7.88 18.39
CA THR A 237 7.80 6.53 18.35
C THR A 237 8.38 6.21 16.96
N PRO A 238 9.62 5.71 16.87
CA PRO A 238 10.31 5.45 15.60
C PRO A 238 9.84 4.15 14.92
N TYR A 239 8.53 3.95 14.81
CA TYR A 239 7.94 2.81 14.11
C TYR A 239 7.21 3.25 12.86
N ARG A 240 7.56 2.65 11.71
CA ARG A 240 6.88 2.84 10.43
C ARG A 240 5.85 1.73 10.24
N VAL A 241 4.58 2.13 10.15
CA VAL A 241 3.46 1.21 9.94
C VAL A 241 3.56 0.47 8.60
N THR A 242 3.20 -0.82 8.60
CA THR A 242 3.17 -1.70 7.42
C THR A 242 1.79 -2.22 7.09
N ALA A 243 0.85 -2.18 8.04
CA ALA A 243 -0.47 -2.80 7.95
C ALA A 243 -0.38 -4.25 7.42
N LEU A 244 -1.26 -4.62 6.49
CA LEU A 244 -1.33 -5.97 5.94
C LEU A 244 -0.45 -6.15 4.67
N PHE A 245 0.50 -5.25 4.43
CA PHE A 245 1.37 -5.29 3.25
C PHE A 245 2.66 -6.08 3.51
N ALA A 246 2.64 -7.40 3.31
CA ALA A 246 3.81 -8.25 3.51
C ALA A 246 5.00 -7.91 2.56
N ASP A 247 4.76 -7.22 1.44
CA ASP A 247 5.85 -6.68 0.57
C ASP A 247 6.78 -5.70 1.31
N MET A 248 6.36 -5.23 2.49
CA MET A 248 7.17 -4.37 3.35
C MET A 248 8.30 -5.10 4.07
N HIS A 249 8.38 -6.44 4.02
CA HIS A 249 9.38 -7.23 4.75
C HIS A 249 10.84 -6.97 4.36
N THR A 250 11.10 -6.36 3.19
CA THR A 250 12.41 -5.86 2.74
C THR A 250 12.50 -4.34 2.76
N GLY A 251 11.58 -3.67 3.44
CA GLY A 251 11.53 -2.22 3.59
C GLY A 251 11.04 -1.46 2.35
N GLY A 252 10.12 -2.02 1.54
CA GLY A 252 9.51 -1.42 0.34
C GLY A 252 8.73 -0.10 0.56
N THR A 253 7.76 0.21 -0.31
CA THR A 253 6.88 1.40 -0.19
C THR A 253 5.45 1.12 -0.66
N SER A 254 4.95 -0.10 -0.44
CA SER A 254 3.65 -0.56 -0.94
C SER A 254 2.48 0.17 -0.28
N ILE A 255 2.49 0.35 1.05
CA ILE A 255 1.46 1.11 1.78
C ILE A 255 1.41 2.57 1.34
N ASP A 256 2.56 3.21 1.15
CA ASP A 256 2.68 4.59 0.66
C ASP A 256 1.98 4.75 -0.70
N GLY A 257 2.25 3.83 -1.64
CA GLY A 257 1.61 3.81 -2.96
C GLY A 257 0.11 3.55 -2.89
N TYR A 258 -0.33 2.63 -2.02
CA TYR A 258 -1.74 2.34 -1.82
C TYR A 258 -2.51 3.56 -1.29
N ILE A 259 -1.98 4.23 -0.26
CA ILE A 259 -2.57 5.45 0.30
C ILE A 259 -2.68 6.54 -0.78
N ALA A 260 -1.60 6.79 -1.53
CA ALA A 260 -1.59 7.79 -2.59
C ALA A 260 -2.60 7.50 -3.71
N LEU A 261 -2.78 6.24 -4.11
CA LEU A 261 -3.77 5.86 -5.12
C LEU A 261 -5.20 5.96 -4.61
N THR A 262 -5.47 5.53 -3.38
CA THR A 262 -6.84 5.30 -2.91
C THR A 262 -7.49 6.51 -2.29
N ILE A 263 -6.75 7.40 -1.63
CA ILE A 263 -7.31 8.62 -1.03
C ILE A 263 -8.16 9.40 -2.05
N PRO A 264 -7.64 9.80 -3.23
CA PRO A 264 -8.46 10.55 -4.17
C PRO A 264 -9.69 9.78 -4.67
N LEU A 265 -9.60 8.47 -4.80
CA LEU A 265 -10.71 7.64 -5.26
C LEU A 265 -11.82 7.53 -4.20
N ILE A 266 -11.48 7.52 -2.91
CA ILE A 266 -12.49 7.53 -1.82
C ILE A 266 -13.20 8.89 -1.77
N PHE A 267 -12.50 9.98 -2.09
CA PHE A 267 -13.12 11.30 -2.20
C PHE A 267 -14.24 11.37 -3.24
N PHE A 268 -14.21 10.54 -4.29
CA PHE A 268 -15.34 10.39 -5.21
C PHE A 268 -16.63 10.04 -4.46
N LEU A 269 -16.61 9.05 -3.56
CA LEU A 269 -17.80 8.69 -2.77
C LEU A 269 -18.17 9.77 -1.77
N ILE A 270 -17.20 10.45 -1.17
CA ILE A 270 -17.50 11.53 -0.22
C ILE A 270 -18.33 12.64 -0.89
N VAL A 271 -17.97 13.01 -2.13
CA VAL A 271 -18.66 14.05 -2.88
C VAL A 271 -19.99 13.53 -3.46
N HIS A 272 -19.99 12.37 -4.10
CA HIS A 272 -21.11 11.93 -4.94
C HIS A 272 -22.14 11.03 -4.22
N SER A 273 -21.80 10.42 -3.09
CA SER A 273 -22.74 9.58 -2.32
C SER A 273 -23.50 10.37 -1.24
N ARG A 274 -24.53 9.77 -0.62
CA ARG A 274 -25.33 10.37 0.47
C ARG A 274 -25.46 9.43 1.66
N GLY A 275 -25.91 9.96 2.81
CA GLY A 275 -26.19 9.16 4.01
C GLY A 275 -24.96 8.48 4.59
N HIS A 276 -25.14 7.25 5.08
CA HIS A 276 -24.10 6.47 5.76
C HIS A 276 -22.87 6.24 4.88
N LEU A 277 -23.02 5.98 3.57
CA LEU A 277 -21.88 5.71 2.69
C LEU A 277 -20.89 6.89 2.65
N ARG A 278 -21.40 8.12 2.66
CA ARG A 278 -20.57 9.32 2.74
C ARG A 278 -19.82 9.41 4.07
N LEU A 279 -20.52 9.20 5.18
CA LEU A 279 -19.93 9.27 6.52
C LEU A 279 -18.85 8.20 6.70
N TRP A 280 -19.12 6.97 6.26
CA TRP A 280 -18.13 5.90 6.21
C TRP A 280 -16.92 6.30 5.37
N SER A 281 -17.13 6.84 4.16
CA SER A 281 -16.02 7.26 3.30
C SER A 281 -15.16 8.37 3.92
N ILE A 282 -15.77 9.31 4.66
CA ILE A 282 -15.04 10.35 5.40
C ILE A 282 -14.21 9.72 6.53
N PHE A 283 -14.78 8.80 7.29
CA PHE A 283 -14.08 8.10 8.36
C PHE A 283 -12.87 7.31 7.83
N ILE A 284 -13.04 6.56 6.74
CA ILE A 284 -11.95 5.81 6.10
C ILE A 284 -10.88 6.75 5.52
N ALA A 285 -11.27 7.84 4.86
CA ALA A 285 -10.30 8.83 4.37
C ALA A 285 -9.50 9.45 5.52
N GLY A 286 -10.14 9.74 6.67
CA GLY A 286 -9.43 10.19 7.87
C GLY A 286 -8.47 9.15 8.44
N GLY A 287 -8.86 7.87 8.46
CA GLY A 287 -7.97 6.77 8.83
C GLY A 287 -6.77 6.62 7.90
N LEU A 288 -6.94 6.82 6.58
CA LEU A 288 -5.82 6.81 5.64
C LEU A 288 -4.92 8.04 5.78
N LEU A 289 -5.47 9.21 6.12
CA LEU A 289 -4.67 10.41 6.43
C LEU A 289 -3.87 10.21 7.73
N TYR A 290 -4.45 9.56 8.75
CA TYR A 290 -3.70 9.09 9.91
C TYR A 290 -2.60 8.10 9.52
N GLY A 291 -2.91 7.12 8.65
CA GLY A 291 -1.92 6.22 8.05
C GLY A 291 -0.77 6.96 7.37
N ALA A 292 -1.09 7.96 6.54
CA ALA A 292 -0.10 8.80 5.88
C ALA A 292 0.82 9.49 6.90
N ALA A 293 0.24 10.02 7.99
CA ALA A 293 0.98 10.63 9.08
C ALA A 293 1.92 9.66 9.82
N VAL A 294 1.49 8.43 10.11
CA VAL A 294 2.29 7.46 10.89
C VAL A 294 3.17 6.52 10.04
N THR A 295 3.14 6.65 8.71
CA THR A 295 4.20 6.10 7.84
C THR A 295 5.48 6.92 7.91
N PHE A 296 5.40 8.18 8.38
CA PHE A 296 6.51 9.14 8.43
C PHE A 296 7.25 9.28 7.08
N SER A 297 6.54 9.08 5.96
CA SER A 297 7.12 9.05 4.63
C SER A 297 7.05 10.42 3.96
N ARG A 298 8.22 11.02 3.70
CA ARG A 298 8.33 12.32 3.01
C ARG A 298 7.65 12.30 1.64
N GLY A 299 7.75 11.19 0.92
CA GLY A 299 7.12 10.99 -0.39
C GLY A 299 5.59 11.03 -0.31
N VAL A 300 5.00 10.45 0.75
CA VAL A 300 3.54 10.49 0.96
C VAL A 300 3.07 11.90 1.28
N TYR A 301 3.79 12.64 2.13
CA TYR A 301 3.45 14.04 2.43
C TYR A 301 3.48 14.94 1.19
N LEU A 302 4.52 14.78 0.36
CA LEU A 302 4.62 15.49 -0.90
C LEU A 302 3.46 15.12 -1.83
N ALA A 303 3.12 13.83 -1.93
CA ALA A 303 2.01 13.36 -2.76
C ALA A 303 0.66 13.94 -2.31
N LEU A 304 0.39 14.01 -1.00
CA LEU A 304 -0.81 14.68 -0.49
C LEU A 304 -0.83 16.17 -0.85
N GLY A 305 0.32 16.85 -0.77
CA GLY A 305 0.45 18.25 -1.21
C GLY A 305 0.14 18.43 -2.69
N VAL A 306 0.70 17.58 -3.57
CA VAL A 306 0.42 17.58 -5.02
C VAL A 306 -1.07 17.30 -5.29
N GLN A 307 -1.68 16.36 -4.56
CA GLN A 307 -3.09 16.04 -4.71
C GLN A 307 -3.99 17.20 -4.31
N LEU A 308 -3.69 17.92 -3.22
CA LEU A 308 -4.40 19.12 -2.82
C LEU A 308 -4.24 20.25 -3.85
N LEU A 309 -3.03 20.44 -4.39
CA LEU A 309 -2.76 21.42 -5.45
C LEU A 309 -3.64 21.14 -6.68
N VAL A 310 -3.62 19.90 -7.17
CA VAL A 310 -4.39 19.49 -8.35
C VAL A 310 -5.90 19.60 -8.08
N ALA A 311 -6.37 19.17 -6.91
CA ALA A 311 -7.77 19.33 -6.51
C ALA A 311 -8.19 20.81 -6.47
N GLY A 312 -7.32 21.70 -5.97
CA GLY A 312 -7.51 23.14 -5.99
C GLY A 312 -7.61 23.70 -7.40
N ILE A 313 -6.69 23.32 -8.30
CA ILE A 313 -6.72 23.73 -9.71
C ILE A 313 -8.03 23.29 -10.38
N VAL A 314 -8.44 22.03 -10.18
CA VAL A 314 -9.71 21.51 -10.73
C VAL A 314 -10.91 22.27 -10.15
N PHE A 315 -10.93 22.55 -8.85
CA PHE A 315 -12.00 23.29 -8.20
C PHE A 315 -12.17 24.71 -8.80
N PHE A 316 -11.07 25.47 -8.90
CA PHE A 316 -11.11 26.84 -9.42
C PHE A 316 -11.41 26.89 -10.92
N THR A 317 -10.91 25.93 -11.70
CA THR A 317 -11.21 25.84 -13.14
C THR A 317 -12.69 25.52 -13.39
N HIS A 318 -13.29 24.62 -12.60
CA HIS A 318 -14.71 24.30 -12.71
C HIS A 318 -15.62 25.48 -12.34
N HIS A 319 -15.21 26.29 -11.35
CA HIS A 319 -16.00 27.42 -10.84
C HIS A 319 -15.56 28.79 -11.37
N ARG A 320 -14.80 28.83 -12.48
CA ARG A 320 -14.26 30.07 -13.08
C ARG A 320 -15.31 31.12 -13.47
N SER A 321 -16.58 30.71 -13.63
CA SER A 321 -17.71 31.62 -13.88
C SER A 321 -18.10 32.43 -12.64
N SER A 322 -17.77 31.93 -11.44
CA SER A 322 -18.15 32.52 -10.16
C SER A 322 -16.96 33.02 -9.33
N LEU A 323 -15.77 32.46 -9.57
CA LEU A 323 -14.53 32.77 -8.85
C LEU A 323 -13.54 33.48 -9.77
N THR A 324 -12.97 34.58 -9.27
CA THR A 324 -11.91 35.34 -9.97
C THR A 324 -10.54 35.08 -9.35
N LEU A 325 -9.46 35.49 -10.03
CA LEU A 325 -8.10 35.40 -9.51
C LEU A 325 -7.95 36.07 -8.14
N ARG A 326 -8.62 37.21 -7.92
CA ARG A 326 -8.64 37.90 -6.62
C ARG A 326 -9.20 37.02 -5.50
N HIS A 327 -10.24 36.22 -5.77
CA HIS A 327 -10.79 35.28 -4.80
C HIS A 327 -9.78 34.18 -4.46
N LEU A 328 -9.06 33.66 -5.47
CA LEU A 328 -7.98 32.69 -5.24
C LEU A 328 -6.88 33.28 -4.35
N THR A 329 -6.40 34.49 -4.66
CA THR A 329 -5.34 35.15 -3.86
C THR A 329 -5.78 35.38 -2.42
N ILE A 330 -6.99 35.91 -2.20
CA ILE A 330 -7.54 36.12 -0.86
C ILE A 330 -7.69 34.80 -0.10
N PHE A 331 -8.16 33.74 -0.77
CA PHE A 331 -8.30 32.42 -0.18
C PHE A 331 -6.95 31.82 0.23
N LEU A 332 -5.93 31.91 -0.64
CA LEU A 332 -4.59 31.39 -0.34
C LEU A 332 -3.92 32.13 0.83
N ILE A 333 -4.01 33.47 0.85
CA ILE A 333 -3.49 34.27 1.97
C ILE A 333 -4.21 33.90 3.27
N SER A 334 -5.54 33.82 3.24
CA SER A 334 -6.36 33.39 4.38
C SER A 334 -5.99 31.98 4.87
N ALA A 335 -5.78 31.04 3.96
CA ALA A 335 -5.40 29.67 4.29
C ALA A 335 -3.99 29.58 4.91
N LEU A 336 -3.02 30.33 4.38
CA LEU A 336 -1.66 30.40 4.92
C LEU A 336 -1.64 31.00 6.33
N ILE A 337 -2.36 32.11 6.53
CA ILE A 337 -2.48 32.76 7.85
C ILE A 337 -3.20 31.84 8.85
N SER A 338 -4.26 31.14 8.41
CA SER A 338 -4.97 30.17 9.26
C SER A 338 -4.05 29.01 9.65
N LEU A 339 -3.28 28.46 8.69
CA LEU A 339 -2.34 27.39 8.95
C LEU A 339 -1.22 27.84 9.91
N ALA A 340 -0.64 29.02 9.71
CA ALA A 340 0.35 29.59 10.62
C ALA A 340 -0.20 29.74 12.05
N SER A 341 -1.45 30.19 12.17
CA SER A 341 -2.12 30.32 13.47
C SER A 341 -2.30 28.96 14.17
N LEU A 342 -2.68 27.93 13.41
CA LEU A 342 -2.83 26.57 13.94
C LEU A 342 -1.49 25.93 14.33
N ILE A 343 -0.41 26.22 13.60
CA ILE A 343 0.96 25.80 13.95
C ILE A 343 1.39 26.42 15.28
N VAL A 344 1.22 27.75 15.44
CA VAL A 344 1.56 28.44 16.70
C VAL A 344 0.74 27.88 17.86
N SER A 345 -0.55 27.64 17.65
CA SER A 345 -1.44 27.05 18.64
C SER A 345 -0.96 25.68 19.12
N TYR A 346 -0.63 24.78 18.19
CA TYR A 346 -0.10 23.45 18.53
C TYR A 346 1.23 23.53 19.26
N ASN A 347 2.16 24.37 18.80
CA ASN A 347 3.47 24.52 19.44
C ASN A 347 3.38 25.08 20.87
N LYS A 348 2.34 25.86 21.19
CA LYS A 348 2.18 26.50 22.50
C LYS A 348 1.27 25.73 23.46
N GLY A 349 0.23 25.06 22.97
CA GLY A 349 -0.78 24.38 23.80
C GLY A 349 -1.16 22.97 23.35
N GLY A 350 -0.39 22.37 22.44
CA GLY A 350 -0.57 20.99 21.98
C GLY A 350 -1.90 20.70 21.30
N PHE A 351 -2.36 19.45 21.40
CA PHE A 351 -3.60 19.00 20.78
C PHE A 351 -4.85 19.76 21.25
N PHE A 352 -4.94 20.11 22.55
CA PHE A 352 -6.11 20.82 23.08
C PHE A 352 -6.27 22.21 22.46
N ALA A 353 -5.19 22.99 22.37
CA ALA A 353 -5.23 24.31 21.75
C ALA A 353 -5.54 24.20 20.24
N LEU A 354 -4.92 23.23 19.55
CA LEU A 354 -5.19 22.96 18.14
C LEU A 354 -6.68 22.63 17.89
N PHE A 355 -7.25 21.70 18.66
CA PHE A 355 -8.65 21.31 18.51
C PHE A 355 -9.61 22.45 18.84
N ALA A 356 -9.36 23.24 19.89
CA ALA A 356 -10.17 24.40 20.24
C ALA A 356 -10.22 25.41 19.08
N LEU A 357 -9.08 25.72 18.45
CA LEU A 357 -9.04 26.62 17.31
C LEU A 357 -9.61 26.03 16.01
N LEU A 358 -9.49 24.71 15.80
CA LEU A 358 -10.17 24.03 14.69
C LEU A 358 -11.70 24.06 14.85
N ILE A 359 -12.21 23.89 16.09
CA ILE A 359 -13.64 24.05 16.40
C ILE A 359 -14.08 25.49 16.15
N LEU A 360 -13.28 26.48 16.58
CA LEU A 360 -13.55 27.89 16.29
C LEU A 360 -13.65 28.13 14.80
N TYR A 361 -12.63 27.74 14.02
CA TYR A 361 -12.57 27.95 12.58
C TYR A 361 -13.72 27.25 11.85
N SER A 362 -13.93 25.96 12.10
CA SER A 362 -14.98 25.18 11.43
C SER A 362 -16.38 25.61 11.82
N GLY A 363 -16.63 25.83 13.11
CA GLY A 363 -17.92 26.28 13.63
C GLY A 363 -18.29 27.66 13.09
N SER A 364 -17.37 28.62 13.13
CA SER A 364 -17.59 29.96 12.57
C SER A 364 -17.79 29.92 11.05
N SER A 365 -17.00 29.15 10.31
CA SER A 365 -17.19 28.92 8.88
C SER A 365 -18.60 28.41 8.54
N ILE A 366 -19.10 27.41 9.28
CA ILE A 366 -20.45 26.85 9.07
C ILE A 366 -21.54 27.87 9.42
N ILE A 367 -21.39 28.60 10.52
CA ILE A 367 -22.35 29.65 10.94
C ILE A 367 -22.41 30.77 9.90
N PHE A 368 -21.27 31.24 9.39
CA PHE A 368 -21.24 32.27 8.35
C PHE A 368 -21.88 31.79 7.06
N ALA A 369 -21.63 30.54 6.66
CA ALA A 369 -22.19 29.93 5.46
C ALA A 369 -23.70 29.60 5.57
N SER A 370 -24.26 29.50 6.78
CA SER A 370 -25.66 29.14 6.98
C SER A 370 -26.61 30.26 6.52
N ALA A 371 -27.56 29.90 5.66
CA ALA A 371 -28.62 30.81 5.19
C ALA A 371 -29.80 30.92 6.16
N SER A 372 -29.99 29.95 7.07
CA SER A 372 -31.12 29.93 8.02
C SER A 372 -30.93 30.86 9.22
N LEU A 373 -29.69 31.32 9.47
CA LEU A 373 -29.34 32.16 10.60
C LEU A 373 -29.36 33.63 10.22
N ASN A 374 -30.05 34.46 11.01
CA ASN A 374 -30.00 35.91 10.85
C ASN A 374 -28.68 36.50 11.40
N LYS A 375 -28.40 37.78 11.11
CA LYS A 375 -27.15 38.45 11.52
C LYS A 375 -26.92 38.43 13.04
N ARG A 376 -27.98 38.60 13.85
CA ARG A 376 -27.91 38.59 15.32
C ARG A 376 -27.54 37.20 15.85
N MET A 377 -28.17 36.15 15.33
CA MET A 377 -27.87 34.76 15.70
C MET A 377 -26.44 34.38 15.31
N LYS A 378 -25.98 34.77 14.11
CA LYS A 378 -24.59 34.56 13.69
C LYS A 378 -23.61 35.21 14.65
N PHE A 379 -23.85 36.46 15.02
CA PHE A 379 -23.03 37.18 15.99
C PHE A 379 -22.98 36.46 17.35
N LEU A 380 -24.14 36.13 17.93
CA LEU A 380 -24.21 35.46 19.24
C LEU A 380 -23.50 34.09 19.24
N LEU A 381 -23.72 33.27 18.21
CA LEU A 381 -23.09 31.95 18.11
C LEU A 381 -21.58 32.03 17.89
N VAL A 382 -21.11 32.93 17.03
CA VAL A 382 -19.66 33.14 16.81
C VAL A 382 -19.00 33.71 18.06
N SER A 383 -19.63 34.67 18.75
CA SER A 383 -19.12 35.20 20.03
C SER A 383 -19.06 34.13 21.12
N SER A 384 -20.07 33.26 21.21
CA SER A 384 -20.06 32.13 22.16
C SER A 384 -18.93 31.13 21.84
N LEU A 385 -18.78 30.74 20.57
CA LEU A 385 -17.67 29.89 20.12
C LEU A 385 -16.31 30.54 20.37
N PHE A 386 -16.19 31.84 20.13
CA PHE A 386 -14.97 32.60 20.37
C PHE A 386 -14.59 32.54 21.85
N LEU A 387 -15.51 32.86 22.76
CA LEU A 387 -15.25 32.82 24.20
C LEU A 387 -14.90 31.41 24.68
N GLY A 388 -15.67 30.40 24.28
CA GLY A 388 -15.42 29.01 24.68
C GLY A 388 -14.08 28.47 24.16
N SER A 389 -13.74 28.77 22.90
CA SER A 389 -12.46 28.34 22.31
C SER A 389 -11.28 29.05 22.96
N ASN A 390 -11.40 30.35 23.27
CA ASN A 390 -10.35 31.08 23.96
C ASN A 390 -10.12 30.53 25.38
N ALA A 391 -11.17 30.22 26.12
CA ALA A 391 -11.04 29.62 27.45
C ALA A 391 -10.28 28.28 27.40
N LEU A 392 -10.61 27.43 26.41
CA LEU A 392 -9.92 26.14 26.20
C LEU A 392 -8.45 26.32 25.79
N VAL A 393 -8.14 27.28 24.92
CA VAL A 393 -6.76 27.57 24.51
C VAL A 393 -5.94 28.11 25.69
N ILE A 394 -6.49 29.04 26.47
CA ILE A 394 -5.81 29.59 27.66
C ILE A 394 -5.55 28.47 28.68
N TYR A 395 -6.54 27.60 28.92
CA TYR A 395 -6.38 26.44 29.78
C TYR A 395 -5.26 25.54 29.25
N ALA A 396 -5.32 25.14 27.98
CA ALA A 396 -4.35 24.25 27.36
C ALA A 396 -2.91 24.79 27.41
N MET A 397 -2.72 26.09 27.17
CA MET A 397 -1.40 26.73 27.22
C MET A 397 -0.87 26.90 28.64
N SER A 398 -1.75 27.21 29.61
CA SER A 398 -1.36 27.43 31.01
C SER A 398 -1.12 26.14 31.80
N THR A 399 -1.76 25.03 31.41
CA THR A 399 -1.55 23.71 32.04
C THR A 399 -0.60 22.80 31.25
N SER A 400 0.08 23.34 30.22
CA SER A 400 1.02 22.56 29.42
C SER A 400 2.21 22.13 30.25
N GLN A 401 2.52 20.83 30.27
CA GLN A 401 3.71 20.30 30.93
C GLN A 401 4.99 20.52 30.11
N TRP A 402 4.85 20.84 28.81
CA TRP A 402 5.95 20.89 27.85
C TRP A 402 6.39 22.31 27.51
N VAL A 403 5.53 23.31 27.77
CA VAL A 403 5.78 24.71 27.42
C VAL A 403 5.33 25.59 28.59
N ASP A 404 6.28 26.28 29.20
CA ASP A 404 5.99 27.24 30.26
C ASP A 404 5.47 28.55 29.67
N ASN A 405 4.14 28.68 29.60
CA ASN A 405 3.48 29.92 29.20
C ASN A 405 2.88 30.61 30.42
N LYS A 406 3.27 31.85 30.68
CA LYS A 406 2.60 32.66 31.70
C LYS A 406 1.15 32.94 31.29
N LEU A 407 0.28 33.13 32.28
CA LEU A 407 -1.14 33.40 32.03
C LEU A 407 -1.38 34.62 31.12
N PRO A 408 -0.70 35.78 31.28
CA PRO A 408 -0.87 36.92 30.38
C PRO A 408 -0.53 36.59 28.91
N ASP A 409 0.54 35.83 28.69
CA ASP A 409 0.97 35.42 27.34
C ASP A 409 -0.04 34.47 26.71
N SER A 410 -0.57 33.53 27.50
CA SER A 410 -1.61 32.59 27.06
C SER A 410 -2.89 33.31 26.62
N ILE A 411 -3.30 34.35 27.35
CA ILE A 411 -4.43 35.21 26.98
C ILE A 411 -4.14 35.96 25.67
N LEU A 412 -2.96 36.57 25.56
CA LEU A 412 -2.56 37.32 24.37
C LEU A 412 -2.54 36.42 23.13
N TYR A 413 -1.86 35.28 23.20
CA TYR A 413 -1.80 34.32 22.09
C TYR A 413 -3.20 33.85 21.69
N SER A 414 -4.02 33.46 22.66
CA SER A 414 -5.39 32.99 22.40
C SER A 414 -6.22 34.03 21.63
N LEU A 415 -6.19 35.30 22.09
CA LEU A 415 -6.93 36.39 21.47
C LEU A 415 -6.43 36.69 20.05
N VAL A 416 -5.11 36.82 19.86
CA VAL A 416 -4.51 37.12 18.55
C VAL A 416 -4.87 36.02 17.54
N LEU A 417 -4.67 34.75 17.90
CA LEU A 417 -4.96 33.62 17.02
C LEU A 417 -6.45 33.54 16.67
N SER A 418 -7.34 33.77 17.64
CA SER A 418 -8.79 33.71 17.43
C SER A 418 -9.29 34.87 16.57
N VAL A 419 -8.77 36.09 16.77
CA VAL A 419 -9.11 37.29 15.99
C VAL A 419 -8.68 37.14 14.53
N ILE A 420 -7.61 36.39 14.26
CA ILE A 420 -7.15 36.07 12.91
C ILE A 420 -8.06 35.00 12.25
N LEU A 421 -8.42 33.95 12.99
CA LEU A 421 -9.17 32.81 12.44
C LEU A 421 -10.62 33.12 12.10
N VAL A 422 -11.30 33.99 12.86
CA VAL A 422 -12.71 34.32 12.60
C VAL A 422 -12.91 35.02 11.23
N PRO A 423 -12.17 36.07 10.84
CA PRO A 423 -12.23 36.63 9.49
C PRO A 423 -11.86 35.61 8.41
N ALA A 424 -10.84 34.79 8.64
CA ALA A 424 -10.44 33.74 7.70
C ALA A 424 -11.57 32.72 7.44
N SER A 425 -12.32 32.36 8.49
CA SER A 425 -13.49 31.47 8.41
C SER A 425 -14.64 32.08 7.61
N ALA A 426 -14.83 33.41 7.69
CA ALA A 426 -15.84 34.13 6.93
C ALA A 426 -15.47 34.23 5.45
N ILE A 427 -14.18 34.43 5.15
CA ILE A 427 -13.64 34.39 3.79
C ILE A 427 -13.85 33.00 3.16
N SER A 428 -13.50 31.93 3.88
CA SER A 428 -13.68 30.56 3.37
C SER A 428 -15.15 30.24 3.13
N ALA A 429 -16.05 30.65 4.04
CA ALA A 429 -17.49 30.54 3.86
C ALA A 429 -17.98 31.27 2.60
N ASN A 430 -17.59 32.54 2.41
CA ASN A 430 -18.06 33.33 1.28
C ASN A 430 -17.56 32.81 -0.08
N ILE A 431 -16.32 32.30 -0.15
CA ILE A 431 -15.72 31.81 -1.40
C ILE A 431 -16.20 30.38 -1.71
N LEU A 432 -15.99 29.45 -0.77
CA LEU A 432 -16.19 28.03 -1.02
C LEU A 432 -17.68 27.63 -0.98
N CYS A 433 -18.48 28.16 -0.04
CA CYS A 433 -19.91 27.85 0.03
C CYS A 433 -20.67 28.42 -1.17
N LYS A 434 -20.34 29.65 -1.58
CA LYS A 434 -20.99 30.28 -2.74
C LYS A 434 -20.71 29.54 -4.04
N ALA A 435 -19.49 29.00 -4.20
CA ALA A 435 -19.11 28.23 -5.38
C ALA A 435 -19.72 26.81 -5.39
N SER A 436 -19.62 26.07 -4.27
CA SER A 436 -19.90 24.62 -4.22
C SER A 436 -21.23 24.23 -3.57
N GLY A 437 -21.91 25.19 -2.93
CA GLY A 437 -23.08 24.98 -2.10
C GLY A 437 -22.76 24.52 -0.68
N PHE A 438 -23.69 24.81 0.25
CA PHE A 438 -23.52 24.59 1.70
C PHE A 438 -23.10 23.16 2.06
N ARG A 439 -23.69 22.16 1.40
CA ARG A 439 -23.41 20.74 1.70
C ARG A 439 -21.98 20.33 1.37
N HIS A 440 -21.47 20.71 0.20
CA HIS A 440 -20.09 20.37 -0.18
C HIS A 440 -19.09 21.17 0.65
N PHE A 441 -19.42 22.43 0.96
CA PHE A 441 -18.65 23.25 1.85
C PHE A 441 -18.45 22.63 3.25
N VAL A 442 -19.52 22.18 3.91
CA VAL A 442 -19.42 21.53 5.23
C VAL A 442 -18.52 20.30 5.18
N VAL A 443 -18.62 19.50 4.11
CA VAL A 443 -17.77 18.32 3.90
C VAL A 443 -16.31 18.72 3.69
N SER A 444 -16.03 19.75 2.91
CA SER A 444 -14.67 20.27 2.71
C SER A 444 -14.06 20.79 4.02
N ILE A 445 -14.84 21.48 4.86
CA ILE A 445 -14.39 21.95 6.18
C ILE A 445 -14.10 20.76 7.10
N ALA A 446 -14.96 19.73 7.14
CA ALA A 446 -14.72 18.54 7.93
C ALA A 446 -13.43 17.81 7.50
N LEU A 447 -13.21 17.66 6.19
CA LEU A 447 -12.00 17.07 5.64
C LEU A 447 -10.74 17.91 5.93
N PHE A 448 -10.85 19.23 5.88
CA PHE A 448 -9.78 20.14 6.28
C PHE A 448 -9.42 19.96 7.76
N CYS A 449 -10.41 19.90 8.65
CA CYS A 449 -10.17 19.65 10.07
C CYS A 449 -9.47 18.32 10.30
N ILE A 450 -9.94 17.24 9.65
CA ILE A 450 -9.28 15.92 9.72
C ILE A 450 -7.84 16.04 9.25
N PHE A 451 -7.61 16.56 8.04
CA PHE A 451 -6.29 16.71 7.44
C PHE A 451 -5.32 17.48 8.34
N VAL A 452 -5.73 18.64 8.86
CA VAL A 452 -4.89 19.45 9.75
C VAL A 452 -4.65 18.75 11.08
N SER A 453 -5.70 18.18 11.69
CA SER A 453 -5.56 17.49 12.99
C SER A 453 -4.65 16.26 12.94
N THR A 454 -4.49 15.62 11.79
CA THR A 454 -3.60 14.46 11.62
C THR A 454 -2.20 14.87 11.17
N LEU A 455 -2.08 15.71 10.15
CA LEU A 455 -0.78 16.00 9.53
C LEU A 455 0.01 17.05 10.28
N LEU A 456 -0.63 18.07 10.86
CA LEU A 456 0.10 19.13 11.55
C LEU A 456 0.87 18.57 12.77
N PRO A 457 0.25 17.77 13.66
CA PRO A 457 0.99 17.12 14.75
C PRO A 457 2.08 16.18 14.27
N ALA A 458 1.85 15.45 13.18
CA ALA A 458 2.84 14.55 12.60
C ALA A 458 4.05 15.32 12.04
N LEU A 459 3.82 16.39 11.27
CA LEU A 459 4.87 17.23 10.68
C LEU A 459 5.73 17.94 11.73
N LEU A 460 5.11 18.32 12.86
CA LEU A 460 5.78 18.97 13.98
C LEU A 460 6.28 17.98 15.05
N GLY A 461 5.98 16.69 14.89
CA GLY A 461 6.37 15.62 15.81
C GLY A 461 7.87 15.35 15.73
N ALA A 462 8.46 14.94 16.86
CA ALA A 462 9.91 14.72 16.99
C ALA A 462 10.47 13.81 15.90
N ARG A 463 9.72 12.75 15.53
CA ARG A 463 10.15 11.81 14.50
C ARG A 463 10.28 12.44 13.12
N VAL A 464 9.33 13.28 12.72
CA VAL A 464 9.39 13.94 11.41
C VAL A 464 10.45 15.04 11.43
N VAL A 465 10.55 15.82 12.51
CA VAL A 465 11.60 16.85 12.65
C VAL A 465 13.00 16.24 12.51
N ASP A 466 13.27 15.12 13.18
CA ASP A 466 14.54 14.38 13.09
C ASP A 466 14.80 13.80 11.69
N ARG A 467 13.74 13.42 10.98
CA ARG A 467 13.86 13.09 9.55
C ARG A 467 14.11 14.33 8.71
N PHE A 468 13.49 15.47 8.97
CA PHE A 468 13.67 16.66 8.12
C PHE A 468 15.04 17.32 8.31
N SER A 469 15.67 17.20 9.47
CA SER A 469 17.03 17.70 9.73
C SER A 469 18.11 17.01 8.88
N THR A 470 17.92 15.73 8.55
CA THR A 470 18.86 14.90 7.79
C THR A 470 18.52 14.81 6.28
N VAL A 471 17.62 15.66 5.78
CA VAL A 471 17.14 15.59 4.37
C VAL A 471 18.27 15.70 3.35
N SER A 472 19.25 16.57 3.59
CA SER A 472 20.35 16.78 2.64
C SER A 472 21.25 15.54 2.54
N GLU A 473 21.64 14.96 3.68
CA GLU A 473 22.48 13.76 3.76
C GLU A 473 21.77 12.55 3.14
N ASP A 474 20.51 12.32 3.53
CA ASP A 474 19.67 11.26 2.95
C ASP A 474 19.52 11.38 1.43
N PHE A 475 19.38 12.60 0.92
CA PHE A 475 19.22 12.83 -0.52
C PHE A 475 20.51 12.55 -1.29
N GLN A 476 21.67 12.92 -0.74
CA GLN A 476 22.97 12.57 -1.32
C GLN A 476 23.20 11.06 -1.35
N HIS A 477 22.90 10.35 -0.26
CA HIS A 477 22.96 8.88 -0.24
C HIS A 477 22.04 8.22 -1.28
N ARG A 478 20.84 8.79 -1.48
CA ARG A 478 19.91 8.31 -2.53
C ARG A 478 20.43 8.56 -3.93
N ILE A 479 21.01 9.73 -4.19
CA ILE A 479 21.63 10.02 -5.50
C ILE A 479 22.73 8.99 -5.78
N GLY A 480 23.64 8.75 -4.84
CA GLY A 480 24.69 7.74 -5.01
C GLY A 480 24.12 6.33 -5.27
N HIS A 481 23.05 5.94 -4.57
CA HIS A 481 22.35 4.66 -4.83
C HIS A 481 21.72 4.60 -6.23
N TRP A 482 21.16 5.70 -6.72
CA TRP A 482 20.58 5.78 -8.06
C TRP A 482 21.65 5.77 -9.16
N GLU A 483 22.76 6.47 -8.95
CA GLU A 483 23.92 6.45 -9.83
C GLU A 483 24.49 5.04 -9.95
N SER A 484 24.68 4.37 -8.82
CA SER A 484 25.03 2.94 -8.73
C SER A 484 24.11 2.03 -9.57
N ALA A 485 22.79 2.21 -9.47
CA ALA A 485 21.85 1.44 -10.29
C ALA A 485 22.00 1.75 -11.79
N ILE A 486 22.19 3.03 -12.14
CA ILE A 486 22.40 3.47 -13.52
C ILE A 486 23.72 2.92 -14.10
N GLU A 487 24.79 2.87 -13.31
CA GLU A 487 26.08 2.32 -13.69
C GLU A 487 25.98 0.83 -14.03
N ILE A 488 25.30 0.04 -13.18
CA ILE A 488 25.00 -1.37 -13.47
C ILE A 488 24.28 -1.50 -14.82
N ALA A 489 23.23 -0.69 -15.04
CA ALA A 489 22.44 -0.73 -16.27
C ALA A 489 23.26 -0.30 -17.51
N ASN A 490 24.24 0.57 -17.33
CA ASN A 490 25.12 1.10 -18.38
C ASN A 490 26.38 0.27 -18.65
N SER A 491 26.53 -0.89 -18.01
CA SER A 491 27.62 -1.84 -18.28
C SER A 491 27.78 -2.19 -19.77
N ASN A 492 26.70 -2.13 -20.56
CA ASN A 492 26.75 -2.20 -22.01
C ASN A 492 25.63 -1.38 -22.68
N SER A 493 25.80 -1.01 -23.95
CA SER A 493 24.82 -0.17 -24.67
C SER A 493 23.46 -0.88 -24.89
N LYS A 494 23.44 -2.22 -24.91
CA LYS A 494 22.20 -2.99 -25.09
C LYS A 494 21.33 -2.91 -23.84
N THR A 495 21.90 -3.06 -22.65
CA THR A 495 21.20 -2.94 -21.37
C THR A 495 20.81 -1.49 -21.08
N ALA A 496 21.61 -0.51 -21.49
CA ALA A 496 21.24 0.90 -21.42
C ALA A 496 19.97 1.22 -22.24
N LEU A 497 19.84 0.62 -23.44
CA LEU A 497 18.71 0.87 -24.33
C LEU A 497 17.46 0.02 -23.99
N ALA A 498 17.64 -1.27 -23.74
CA ALA A 498 16.57 -2.26 -23.61
C ALA A 498 16.33 -2.77 -22.18
N GLY A 499 17.18 -2.37 -21.23
CA GLY A 499 17.08 -2.70 -19.80
C GLY A 499 17.80 -3.98 -19.41
N MET A 500 18.02 -4.13 -18.11
CA MET A 500 18.56 -5.32 -17.46
C MET A 500 17.56 -6.47 -17.38
N GLY A 501 16.26 -6.20 -17.58
CA GLY A 501 15.16 -7.13 -17.37
C GLY A 501 14.40 -6.82 -16.08
N ILE A 502 13.08 -7.03 -16.12
CA ILE A 502 12.18 -6.77 -14.98
C ILE A 502 12.53 -7.72 -13.82
N GLY A 503 12.54 -7.20 -12.60
CA GLY A 503 12.83 -7.94 -11.37
C GLY A 503 14.30 -8.31 -11.16
N ARG A 504 15.23 -7.83 -12.02
CA ARG A 504 16.65 -8.20 -11.96
C ARG A 504 17.48 -7.40 -10.96
N PHE A 505 16.97 -6.27 -10.48
CA PHE A 505 17.74 -5.36 -9.62
C PHE A 505 18.35 -6.04 -8.39
N PRO A 506 17.63 -6.81 -7.56
CA PRO A 506 18.22 -7.43 -6.37
C PRO A 506 19.40 -8.36 -6.69
N LEU A 507 19.29 -9.13 -7.78
CA LEU A 507 20.35 -10.02 -8.21
C LEU A 507 21.56 -9.25 -8.74
N SER A 508 21.36 -8.24 -9.60
CA SER A 508 22.47 -7.46 -10.15
C SER A 508 23.18 -6.64 -9.07
N TYR A 509 22.43 -6.05 -8.14
CA TYR A 509 22.99 -5.27 -7.03
C TYR A 509 23.87 -6.13 -6.11
N PHE A 510 23.42 -7.36 -5.82
CA PHE A 510 24.15 -8.31 -4.99
C PHE A 510 25.52 -8.70 -5.59
N TRP A 511 25.66 -8.74 -6.93
CA TRP A 511 26.92 -9.14 -7.57
C TRP A 511 27.85 -7.97 -7.90
N GLU A 512 27.31 -6.80 -8.21
CA GLU A 512 28.10 -5.67 -8.75
C GLU A 512 28.53 -4.65 -7.69
N ILE A 513 27.76 -4.49 -6.60
CA ILE A 513 27.97 -3.39 -5.65
C ILE A 513 28.31 -3.90 -4.26
N GLN A 514 27.52 -4.84 -3.75
CA GLN A 514 27.60 -5.20 -2.35
C GLN A 514 28.49 -6.41 -2.13
N ASP A 515 29.27 -6.41 -1.06
CA ASP A 515 29.91 -7.63 -0.62
C ASP A 515 28.80 -8.59 -0.16
N ALA A 516 28.74 -9.78 -0.76
CA ALA A 516 27.84 -10.87 -0.38
C ALA A 516 27.87 -11.17 1.14
N ASN A 517 28.95 -10.77 1.82
CA ASN A 517 29.12 -10.82 3.27
C ASN A 517 28.16 -9.92 4.08
N GLU A 518 27.65 -8.83 3.50
CA GLU A 518 26.83 -7.83 4.22
C GLU A 518 25.33 -8.15 4.17
N VAL A 519 24.80 -8.48 2.99
CA VAL A 519 23.36 -8.79 2.80
C VAL A 519 23.02 -10.19 3.29
N GLY A 520 23.94 -11.13 3.02
CA GLY A 520 23.70 -12.56 3.10
C GLY A 520 22.50 -13.06 2.28
N SER A 521 22.27 -14.36 2.38
CA SER A 521 21.22 -15.06 1.66
C SER A 521 20.88 -16.37 2.38
N TYR A 522 19.73 -16.93 2.07
CA TYR A 522 19.35 -18.28 2.47
C TYR A 522 18.91 -19.08 1.25
N LYS A 523 19.12 -20.39 1.32
CA LYS A 523 18.64 -21.33 0.31
C LYS A 523 18.28 -22.66 0.95
N ILE A 524 17.36 -23.37 0.32
CA ILE A 524 17.13 -24.79 0.56
C ILE A 524 18.23 -25.55 -0.18
N ALA A 525 19.15 -26.11 0.59
CA ALA A 525 20.22 -26.94 0.09
C ALA A 525 19.79 -28.42 0.12
N LYS A 526 20.33 -29.20 -0.81
CA LYS A 526 20.06 -30.63 -0.90
C LYS A 526 21.36 -31.40 -0.74
N GLN A 527 21.35 -32.38 0.16
CA GLN A 527 22.42 -33.38 0.28
C GLN A 527 21.77 -34.76 0.24
N ASN A 528 22.10 -35.56 -0.78
CA ASN A 528 21.41 -36.81 -1.10
C ASN A 528 19.90 -36.61 -1.31
N LYS A 529 19.06 -37.18 -0.45
CA LYS A 529 17.59 -37.02 -0.47
C LYS A 529 17.07 -36.04 0.57
N ASN A 530 17.94 -35.43 1.39
CA ASN A 530 17.55 -34.55 2.49
C ASN A 530 17.65 -33.08 2.07
N HIS A 531 16.57 -32.32 2.30
CA HIS A 531 16.57 -30.86 2.18
C HIS A 531 16.87 -30.23 3.54
N PHE A 532 17.54 -29.08 3.54
CA PHE A 532 17.80 -28.33 4.77
C PHE A 532 18.01 -26.85 4.45
N LEU A 533 17.79 -25.99 5.45
CA LEU A 533 18.02 -24.56 5.33
C LEU A 533 19.53 -24.28 5.44
N SER A 534 20.11 -23.71 4.39
CA SER A 534 21.48 -23.15 4.41
C SER A 534 21.39 -21.64 4.47
N PHE A 535 22.01 -21.06 5.49
CA PHE A 535 21.85 -19.66 5.85
C PHE A 535 23.21 -18.99 5.97
N SER A 536 23.49 -17.99 5.13
CA SER A 536 24.73 -17.23 5.22
C SER A 536 24.64 -16.15 6.30
N GLY A 537 25.79 -15.74 6.81
CA GLY A 537 25.82 -14.72 7.84
C GLY A 537 25.45 -13.35 7.28
N ALA A 538 24.60 -12.62 8.01
CA ALA A 538 24.14 -11.27 7.66
C ALA A 538 23.73 -10.50 8.92
N HIS A 539 23.60 -9.18 8.80
CA HIS A 539 23.10 -8.35 9.89
C HIS A 539 21.57 -8.46 10.04
N ASP A 540 20.83 -8.39 8.92
CA ASP A 540 19.39 -8.15 8.89
C ASP A 540 18.53 -9.33 8.47
N LEU A 541 19.14 -10.29 7.77
CA LEU A 541 18.42 -11.42 7.20
C LEU A 541 17.93 -12.33 8.32
N ARG A 542 16.64 -12.68 8.24
CA ARG A 542 15.98 -13.63 9.14
C ARG A 542 14.99 -14.47 8.35
N VAL A 543 14.81 -15.72 8.75
CA VAL A 543 13.71 -16.57 8.28
C VAL A 543 12.87 -16.93 9.49
N GLY A 544 11.56 -16.78 9.40
CA GLY A 544 10.68 -17.02 10.53
C GLY A 544 9.33 -17.63 10.17
N GLN A 545 8.69 -18.19 11.19
CA GLN A 545 7.37 -18.81 11.11
C GLN A 545 6.50 -18.24 12.23
N ILE A 546 5.27 -17.87 11.89
CA ILE A 546 4.27 -17.48 12.88
C ILE A 546 3.86 -18.74 13.65
N ILE A 547 3.91 -18.67 14.98
CA ILE A 547 3.60 -19.78 15.87
C ILE A 547 2.52 -19.39 16.88
N ASN A 548 1.70 -20.37 17.26
CA ASN A 548 0.65 -20.18 18.27
C ASN A 548 1.09 -20.82 19.59
N ILE A 549 1.65 -20.00 20.48
CA ILE A 549 2.06 -20.43 21.83
C ILE A 549 1.09 -19.88 22.88
N GLN A 550 0.87 -20.64 23.93
CA GLN A 550 0.16 -20.20 25.13
C GLN A 550 1.12 -19.52 26.12
N PRO A 551 0.66 -18.48 26.86
CA PRO A 551 1.45 -17.83 27.90
C PRO A 551 1.72 -18.78 29.08
N GLN A 552 2.74 -18.45 29.88
CA GLN A 552 3.16 -19.18 31.10
C GLN A 552 3.40 -20.69 30.91
N THR A 553 3.66 -21.13 29.68
CA THR A 553 3.77 -22.55 29.31
C THR A 553 5.23 -22.88 29.01
N ASN A 554 5.68 -24.07 29.43
CA ASN A 554 7.01 -24.56 29.11
C ASN A 554 7.03 -25.18 27.71
N TYR A 555 8.07 -24.85 26.95
CA TYR A 555 8.30 -25.38 25.60
C TYR A 555 9.73 -25.91 25.47
N GLN A 556 9.88 -26.86 24.56
CA GLN A 556 11.16 -27.38 24.12
C GLN A 556 11.32 -27.12 22.62
N LEU A 557 12.29 -26.28 22.28
CA LEU A 557 12.79 -26.15 20.92
C LEU A 557 13.95 -27.12 20.72
N SER A 558 13.92 -27.93 19.67
CA SER A 558 15.04 -28.76 19.25
C SER A 558 15.29 -28.62 17.75
N PHE A 559 16.55 -28.66 17.35
CA PHE A 559 16.95 -28.58 15.94
C PHE A 559 18.36 -29.14 15.76
N ASP A 560 18.67 -29.55 14.54
CA ASP A 560 20.00 -29.98 14.15
C ASP A 560 20.71 -28.84 13.41
N TYR A 561 22.00 -28.67 13.68
CA TYR A 561 22.86 -27.71 12.99
C TYR A 561 24.10 -28.37 12.44
N LYS A 562 24.63 -27.78 11.36
CA LYS A 562 25.89 -28.16 10.74
C LYS A 562 26.58 -26.91 10.21
N THR A 563 27.87 -26.79 10.53
CA THR A 563 28.72 -25.69 10.02
C THR A 563 30.16 -26.17 9.86
N ASN A 564 30.85 -25.59 8.87
CA ASN A 564 32.28 -25.78 8.65
C ASN A 564 33.11 -24.62 9.22
N ASP A 565 32.45 -23.56 9.69
CA ASP A 565 33.12 -22.40 10.27
C ASP A 565 33.62 -22.72 11.68
N SER A 566 34.76 -22.15 12.04
CA SER A 566 35.39 -22.37 13.34
C SER A 566 34.47 -21.99 14.51
N LEU A 567 33.64 -20.96 14.33
CA LEU A 567 32.65 -20.50 15.30
C LEU A 567 31.48 -19.82 14.59
N VAL A 568 30.25 -20.33 14.78
CA VAL A 568 29.03 -19.75 14.21
C VAL A 568 28.09 -19.24 15.32
N PRO A 569 27.61 -17.99 15.23
CA PRO A 569 26.58 -17.48 16.14
C PRO A 569 25.20 -17.96 15.66
N ILE A 570 24.60 -18.89 16.41
CA ILE A 570 23.21 -19.28 16.20
C ILE A 570 22.32 -18.36 17.03
N TYR A 571 21.46 -17.60 16.35
CA TYR A 571 20.52 -16.68 16.99
C TYR A 571 19.09 -17.04 16.62
N ILE A 572 18.36 -17.60 17.59
CA ILE A 572 16.93 -17.89 17.48
C ILE A 572 16.17 -17.00 18.45
N ARG A 573 15.05 -16.45 17.99
CA ARG A 573 14.25 -15.52 18.77
C ARG A 573 12.77 -15.83 18.63
N ILE A 574 12.03 -15.76 19.73
CA ILE A 574 10.57 -15.92 19.78
C ILE A 574 9.99 -14.64 20.40
N CYS A 575 9.21 -13.91 19.61
CA CYS A 575 8.69 -12.58 19.98
C CYS A 575 7.33 -12.30 19.36
N HIS A 576 6.55 -11.42 19.98
CA HIS A 576 5.55 -10.66 19.23
C HIS A 576 6.28 -9.75 18.21
N ARG A 577 6.01 -9.96 16.93
CA ARG A 577 6.78 -9.33 15.84
C ARG A 577 5.85 -8.88 14.71
N GLN A 578 5.98 -7.61 14.32
CA GLN A 578 5.38 -7.04 13.12
C GLN A 578 6.25 -7.33 11.88
N ILE A 579 5.78 -6.98 10.69
CA ILE A 579 6.52 -7.24 9.44
C ILE A 579 7.91 -6.59 9.47
N ILE A 580 7.98 -5.33 9.90
CA ILE A 580 9.23 -4.61 10.18
C ILE A 580 9.34 -4.39 11.69
N GLN A 581 10.53 -4.59 12.26
CA GLN A 581 10.80 -4.19 13.65
C GLN A 581 11.46 -2.80 13.73
N PRO A 582 10.99 -1.90 14.62
CA PRO A 582 11.60 -0.58 14.78
C PRO A 582 12.98 -0.65 15.46
N ASN A 583 13.19 -1.67 16.29
CA ASN A 583 14.44 -1.90 16.97
C ASN A 583 14.64 -3.39 17.24
N GLU A 584 15.90 -3.77 17.47
CA GLU A 584 16.23 -5.15 17.80
C GLU A 584 16.01 -5.48 19.27
N TRP A 585 15.98 -4.49 20.16
CA TRP A 585 15.86 -4.74 21.59
C TRP A 585 14.40 -4.84 22.02
N ASN A 586 13.98 -6.04 22.39
CA ASN A 586 12.68 -6.27 23.01
C ASN A 586 12.87 -7.27 24.16
N PRO A 587 12.73 -6.83 25.42
CA PRO A 587 13.01 -7.65 26.61
C PRO A 587 11.97 -8.75 26.85
N THR A 588 10.79 -8.67 26.22
CA THR A 588 9.74 -9.70 26.34
C THR A 588 10.02 -10.95 25.49
N CYS A 589 11.00 -10.86 24.60
CA CYS A 589 11.36 -11.95 23.72
C CYS A 589 12.14 -13.06 24.42
N LYS A 590 11.88 -14.30 24.03
CA LYS A 590 12.76 -15.42 24.38
C LYS A 590 13.83 -15.55 23.30
N THR A 591 15.08 -15.58 23.74
CA THR A 591 16.25 -15.51 22.85
C THR A 591 17.22 -16.63 23.19
N LEU A 592 17.58 -17.42 22.19
CA LEU A 592 18.70 -18.35 22.23
C LEU A 592 19.84 -17.75 21.41
N LEU A 593 20.93 -17.39 22.09
CA LEU A 593 22.18 -16.97 21.46
C LEU A 593 23.28 -17.94 21.89
N ARG A 594 23.74 -18.79 20.97
CA ARG A 594 24.84 -19.73 21.20
C ARG A 594 25.93 -19.56 20.16
N LYS A 595 27.19 -19.63 20.60
CA LYS A 595 28.36 -19.68 19.72
C LYS A 595 28.79 -21.14 19.63
N GLU A 596 28.52 -21.77 18.50
CA GLU A 596 28.77 -23.19 18.30
C GLU A 596 30.04 -23.41 17.47
N PRO A 597 30.89 -24.39 17.83
CA PRO A 597 32.11 -24.66 17.09
C PRO A 597 31.81 -25.40 15.78
N LYS A 598 32.84 -25.51 14.93
CA LYS A 598 32.80 -26.37 13.74
C LYS A 598 32.30 -27.77 14.05
N THR A 599 31.59 -28.35 13.08
CA THR A 599 30.95 -29.67 13.22
C THR A 599 31.64 -30.78 12.43
N ASP A 600 32.70 -30.45 11.69
CA ASP A 600 33.45 -31.37 10.81
C ASP A 600 32.52 -32.18 9.88
N GLY A 601 31.48 -31.51 9.35
CA GLY A 601 30.49 -32.09 8.44
C GLY A 601 29.38 -32.94 9.07
N LYS A 602 29.36 -33.11 10.40
CA LYS A 602 28.34 -33.90 11.11
C LYS A 602 27.20 -33.02 11.64
N TRP A 603 25.97 -33.52 11.60
CA TRP A 603 24.84 -32.85 12.26
C TRP A 603 24.98 -32.97 13.79
N LYS A 604 24.78 -31.85 14.48
CA LYS A 604 24.74 -31.80 15.95
C LYS A 604 23.40 -31.23 16.39
N LYS A 605 22.84 -31.78 17.47
CA LYS A 605 21.54 -31.39 17.99
C LYS A 605 21.65 -30.34 19.09
N ILE A 606 20.80 -29.34 19.05
CA ILE A 606 20.59 -28.37 20.12
C ILE A 606 19.19 -28.55 20.68
N ILE A 607 19.08 -28.49 22.00
CA ILE A 607 17.83 -28.48 22.75
C ILE A 607 17.82 -27.24 23.63
N TRP A 608 16.72 -26.49 23.57
CA TRP A 608 16.49 -25.30 24.38
C TRP A 608 15.10 -25.35 24.99
N ASN A 609 15.07 -25.42 26.32
CA ASN A 609 13.83 -25.34 27.10
C ASN A 609 13.63 -23.91 27.58
N PHE A 610 12.42 -23.39 27.47
CA PHE A 610 12.07 -22.06 27.95
C PHE A 610 10.59 -22.00 28.39
N ASN A 611 10.27 -21.04 29.26
CA ASN A 611 8.88 -20.68 29.58
C ASN A 611 8.46 -19.49 28.72
N SER A 612 7.23 -19.51 28.17
CA SER A 612 6.72 -18.43 27.32
C SER A 612 6.43 -17.13 28.08
N GLU A 613 6.27 -17.16 29.41
CA GLU A 613 5.91 -16.00 30.24
C GLU A 613 4.70 -15.24 29.68
N LYS A 614 4.89 -14.01 29.18
CA LYS A 614 3.83 -13.18 28.58
C LYS A 614 3.66 -13.40 27.07
N LEU A 615 4.51 -14.21 26.44
CA LEU A 615 4.39 -14.47 25.01
C LEU A 615 3.14 -15.31 24.71
N GLY A 616 2.38 -14.93 23.68
CA GLY A 616 1.10 -15.56 23.38
C GLY A 616 -0.08 -15.04 24.21
N SER A 617 0.11 -14.02 25.05
CA SER A 617 -1.03 -13.39 25.74
C SER A 617 -1.95 -12.70 24.73
N PHE A 618 -3.27 -12.83 24.95
CA PHE A 618 -4.27 -12.21 24.08
C PHE A 618 -4.05 -10.70 23.93
N GLU A 619 -3.70 -10.02 25.04
CA GLU A 619 -3.34 -8.60 25.09
C GLU A 619 -2.26 -8.26 24.05
N ASN A 620 -1.10 -8.92 24.07
CA ASN A 620 -0.01 -8.62 23.13
C ASN A 620 -0.31 -9.07 21.69
N MET A 621 -1.11 -10.13 21.53
CA MET A 621 -1.56 -10.60 20.21
C MET A 621 -2.45 -9.58 19.49
N THR A 622 -3.09 -8.66 20.22
CA THR A 622 -3.81 -7.54 19.60
C THR A 622 -2.88 -6.59 18.85
N VAL A 623 -1.59 -6.56 19.14
CA VAL A 623 -0.60 -5.69 18.47
C VAL A 623 0.16 -6.44 17.38
N ALA A 624 0.68 -7.64 17.69
CA ALA A 624 1.52 -8.41 16.78
C ALA A 624 1.43 -9.92 17.04
N PRO A 625 1.53 -10.78 16.00
CA PRO A 625 1.61 -12.24 16.19
C PRO A 625 2.94 -12.65 16.82
N VAL A 626 2.99 -13.85 17.41
CA VAL A 626 4.27 -14.46 17.84
C VAL A 626 4.97 -15.09 16.64
N VAL A 627 6.24 -14.75 16.45
CA VAL A 627 7.08 -15.28 15.37
C VAL A 627 8.33 -15.91 15.97
N LEU A 628 8.64 -17.15 15.55
CA LEU A 628 9.95 -17.75 15.74
C LEU A 628 10.82 -17.36 14.56
N THR A 629 11.95 -16.69 14.80
CA THR A 629 12.90 -16.28 13.78
C THR A 629 14.27 -16.91 14.01
N ILE A 630 14.92 -17.29 12.91
CA ILE A 630 16.25 -17.86 12.85
C ILE A 630 17.15 -16.89 12.10
N SER A 631 18.37 -16.68 12.59
CA SER A 631 19.39 -15.90 11.90
C SER A 631 20.80 -16.36 12.25
N ASN A 632 21.69 -16.32 11.25
CA ASN A 632 23.14 -16.39 11.41
C ASN A 632 23.68 -14.96 11.52
N ARG A 633 23.56 -14.37 12.70
CA ARG A 633 23.77 -12.92 12.86
C ARG A 633 25.26 -12.55 12.82
N ARG A 634 25.64 -11.66 11.91
CA ARG A 634 26.97 -11.02 11.88
C ARG A 634 26.84 -9.55 12.28
N LYS A 635 27.68 -9.08 13.21
CA LYS A 635 27.70 -7.68 13.69
C LYS A 635 29.13 -7.17 13.78
N TYR A 636 29.35 -5.94 13.29
CA TYR A 636 30.46 -4.98 13.51
C TYR A 636 31.93 -5.49 13.45
N ASP A 637 32.27 -6.61 14.10
CA ASP A 637 33.62 -7.20 14.14
C ASP A 637 33.80 -8.38 13.16
N PHE A 638 32.73 -8.76 12.46
CA PHE A 638 32.74 -9.90 11.55
C PHE A 638 32.89 -9.52 10.08
N ASN A 639 32.83 -8.25 9.69
CA ASN A 639 32.92 -7.86 8.26
C ASN A 639 34.30 -8.18 7.65
N ASN A 640 35.35 -8.25 8.48
CA ASN A 640 36.71 -8.62 8.06
C ASN A 640 36.98 -10.14 8.13
N LYS A 641 35.95 -10.97 8.36
CA LYS A 641 36.07 -12.43 8.45
C LYS A 641 35.42 -13.12 7.26
N PRO A 642 35.84 -14.34 6.89
CA PRO A 642 35.16 -15.12 5.85
C PRO A 642 33.66 -15.31 6.14
N GLN A 643 32.84 -15.41 5.09
CA GLN A 643 31.40 -15.67 5.22
C GLN A 643 31.12 -16.92 6.04
N THR A 644 30.23 -16.84 7.02
CA THR A 644 29.80 -18.02 7.78
C THR A 644 28.59 -18.65 7.11
N LEU A 645 28.56 -19.98 7.07
CA LEU A 645 27.47 -20.79 6.57
C LEU A 645 26.93 -21.70 7.69
N LEU A 646 25.65 -21.52 7.97
CA LEU A 646 24.92 -22.28 8.96
C LEU A 646 23.85 -23.12 8.25
N ALA A 647 23.97 -24.45 8.35
CA ALA A 647 22.91 -25.35 7.96
C ALA A 647 22.06 -25.71 9.17
N ILE A 648 20.73 -25.67 9.02
CA ILE A 648 19.75 -26.01 10.06
C ILE A 648 18.71 -26.96 9.47
N ASP A 649 18.34 -27.97 10.26
CA ASP A 649 17.34 -28.97 9.89
C ASP A 649 16.58 -29.49 11.13
N ASN A 650 15.52 -30.27 10.90
CA ASN A 650 14.72 -30.98 11.90
C ASN A 650 14.23 -30.11 13.07
N LEU A 651 13.75 -28.90 12.77
CA LEU A 651 13.21 -28.03 13.81
C LEU A 651 11.90 -28.59 14.40
N THR A 652 11.84 -28.65 15.72
CA THR A 652 10.65 -29.00 16.48
C THR A 652 10.45 -28.03 17.61
N LEU A 653 9.25 -27.49 17.75
CA LEU A 653 8.84 -26.72 18.92
C LEU A 653 7.65 -27.43 19.56
N ARG A 654 7.90 -28.08 20.70
CA ARG A 654 6.87 -28.84 21.40
C ARG A 654 6.53 -28.20 22.74
N SER A 655 5.24 -28.13 23.06
CA SER A 655 4.81 -27.96 24.45
C SER A 655 5.10 -29.24 25.23
N PHE A 656 5.16 -29.15 26.56
CA PHE A 656 5.43 -30.31 27.41
C PHE A 656 4.28 -31.35 27.39
N ASP A 657 3.11 -31.00 26.87
CA ASP A 657 2.01 -31.93 26.56
C ASP A 657 2.24 -32.74 25.26
N GLY A 658 3.32 -32.45 24.51
CA GLY A 658 3.73 -33.16 23.31
C GLY A 658 3.29 -32.53 21.97
N SER A 659 2.45 -31.48 21.99
CA SER A 659 1.95 -30.85 20.76
C SER A 659 3.08 -30.16 19.96
N GLN A 660 3.17 -30.42 18.66
CA GLN A 660 4.14 -29.78 17.75
C GLN A 660 3.52 -28.51 17.17
N LEU A 661 4.24 -27.39 17.28
CA LEU A 661 3.77 -26.07 16.86
C LEU A 661 4.41 -25.55 15.58
N LEU A 662 5.47 -26.19 15.08
CA LEU A 662 6.09 -25.85 13.81
C LEU A 662 5.58 -26.75 12.68
N ASN A 663 5.30 -26.14 11.54
CA ASN A 663 5.05 -26.80 10.27
C ASN A 663 6.32 -26.76 9.42
N ASN A 664 6.55 -27.81 8.62
CA ASN A 664 7.68 -27.91 7.70
C ASN A 664 9.05 -27.60 8.36
N GLY A 665 9.30 -28.16 9.56
CA GLY A 665 10.57 -27.98 10.28
C GLY A 665 11.76 -28.74 9.68
N SER A 666 11.50 -29.69 8.77
CA SER A 666 12.50 -30.44 7.99
C SER A 666 12.85 -29.79 6.64
N PHE A 667 12.14 -28.73 6.24
CA PHE A 667 12.34 -28.05 4.95
C PHE A 667 12.21 -28.92 3.68
N GLU A 668 11.61 -30.10 3.79
CA GLU A 668 11.38 -31.00 2.65
C GLU A 668 10.44 -30.37 1.62
N GLU A 669 9.49 -29.55 2.08
CA GLU A 669 8.58 -28.77 1.24
C GLU A 669 9.14 -27.36 0.93
N GLY A 670 10.46 -27.18 0.99
CA GLY A 670 11.10 -25.89 0.80
C GLY A 670 10.78 -24.91 1.92
N LEU A 671 10.30 -23.71 1.58
CA LEU A 671 9.95 -22.66 2.55
C LEU A 671 8.45 -22.52 2.81
N ASN A 672 7.65 -23.57 2.57
CA ASN A 672 6.27 -23.58 3.05
C ASN A 672 6.23 -23.23 4.55
N HIS A 673 5.40 -22.25 4.91
CA HIS A 673 5.26 -21.63 6.24
C HIS A 673 6.42 -20.77 6.76
N TRP A 674 7.54 -20.70 6.04
CA TRP A 674 8.70 -19.91 6.41
C TRP A 674 8.78 -18.66 5.55
N PHE A 675 8.83 -17.50 6.21
CA PHE A 675 8.86 -16.20 5.56
C PHE A 675 10.15 -15.45 5.88
N GLY A 676 10.73 -14.80 4.86
CA GLY A 676 11.94 -14.01 4.99
C GLY A 676 11.65 -12.61 5.55
N TYR A 677 12.57 -12.09 6.35
CA TYR A 677 12.52 -10.72 6.86
C TYR A 677 13.88 -10.04 6.70
N TYR A 678 13.85 -8.74 6.40
CA TYR A 678 15.02 -7.88 6.26
C TYR A 678 14.68 -6.46 6.76
N ASP A 679 15.10 -6.14 7.99
CA ASP A 679 14.48 -5.03 8.76
C ASP A 679 15.09 -3.63 8.54
N PHE A 680 16.40 -3.49 8.31
CA PHE A 680 17.07 -2.18 8.40
C PHE A 680 17.61 -1.68 7.05
N ASP A 681 18.44 -2.46 6.35
CA ASP A 681 18.99 -2.10 5.03
C ASP A 681 18.09 -2.54 3.86
N HIS A 682 17.48 -1.56 3.20
CA HIS A 682 16.47 -1.80 2.16
C HIS A 682 16.94 -1.43 0.75
N LEU A 683 18.17 -0.96 0.61
CA LEU A 683 18.79 -0.62 -0.67
C LEU A 683 19.04 -1.83 -1.57
N PRO A 684 19.42 -3.02 -1.06
CA PRO A 684 19.70 -4.18 -1.92
C PRO A 684 18.46 -4.70 -2.66
N TRP A 685 17.29 -4.42 -2.10
CA TRP A 685 16.01 -4.94 -2.59
C TRP A 685 15.27 -3.95 -3.48
N HIS A 686 15.59 -2.65 -3.38
CA HIS A 686 14.80 -1.59 -3.99
C HIS A 686 15.67 -0.43 -4.50
N ILE A 687 15.44 0.00 -5.75
CA ILE A 687 16.07 1.21 -6.34
C ILE A 687 15.64 2.51 -5.62
N LYS A 688 14.46 2.52 -4.99
CA LYS A 688 13.84 3.69 -4.34
C LYS A 688 13.57 4.88 -5.27
N ASN A 689 13.35 4.64 -6.55
CA ASN A 689 12.92 5.65 -7.52
C ASN A 689 12.29 4.96 -8.74
N ILE A 690 11.04 5.28 -9.06
CA ILE A 690 10.28 4.65 -10.15
C ILE A 690 10.88 4.95 -11.54
N TRP A 691 11.45 6.13 -11.74
CA TRP A 691 12.03 6.54 -13.03
C TRP A 691 13.33 5.80 -13.30
N VAL A 692 14.20 5.74 -12.29
CA VAL A 692 15.42 4.94 -12.33
C VAL A 692 15.08 3.46 -12.43
N ASN A 693 14.01 3.00 -11.79
CA ASN A 693 13.55 1.61 -11.91
C ASN A 693 13.16 1.25 -13.35
N TYR A 694 12.32 2.04 -14.01
CA TYR A 694 11.97 1.75 -15.41
C TYR A 694 13.18 1.84 -16.33
N TYR A 695 14.09 2.79 -16.11
CA TYR A 695 15.35 2.83 -16.85
C TYR A 695 16.19 1.57 -16.64
N PHE A 696 16.33 1.11 -15.39
CA PHE A 696 17.07 -0.10 -15.05
C PHE A 696 16.44 -1.34 -15.68
N GLU A 697 15.14 -1.56 -15.49
CA GLU A 697 14.47 -2.80 -15.87
C GLU A 697 14.21 -2.92 -17.36
N ILE A 698 13.81 -1.83 -18.02
CA ILE A 698 13.36 -1.84 -19.43
C ILE A 698 14.07 -0.78 -20.31
N GLY A 699 15.14 -0.17 -19.80
CA GLY A 699 16.05 0.69 -20.55
C GLY A 699 15.50 2.07 -20.87
N GLY A 700 16.29 2.86 -21.59
CA GLY A 700 15.89 4.17 -22.09
C GLY A 700 14.62 4.12 -22.95
N LEU A 701 14.47 3.09 -23.79
CA LEU A 701 13.27 2.91 -24.62
C LEU A 701 12.02 2.71 -23.76
N GLY A 702 12.13 1.88 -22.72
CA GLY A 702 11.03 1.61 -21.81
C GLY A 702 10.64 2.82 -20.97
N LEU A 703 11.61 3.59 -20.46
CA LEU A 703 11.35 4.84 -19.74
C LEU A 703 10.64 5.87 -20.63
N ILE A 704 11.13 6.09 -21.86
CA ILE A 704 10.49 7.03 -22.81
C ILE A 704 9.07 6.57 -23.12
N SER A 705 8.87 5.28 -23.39
CA SER A 705 7.56 4.75 -23.69
C SER A 705 6.59 4.85 -22.50
N PHE A 706 7.08 4.65 -21.28
CA PHE A 706 6.30 4.86 -20.05
C PHE A 706 5.91 6.33 -19.88
N LEU A 707 6.84 7.27 -20.07
CA LEU A 707 6.56 8.70 -20.00
C LEU A 707 5.49 9.11 -21.03
N LEU A 708 5.60 8.61 -22.27
CA LEU A 708 4.59 8.84 -23.31
C LEU A 708 3.22 8.29 -22.89
N LEU A 709 3.17 7.10 -22.28
CA LEU A 709 1.94 6.49 -21.79
C LEU A 709 1.27 7.35 -20.71
N ILE A 710 2.05 7.85 -19.74
CA ILE A 710 1.57 8.77 -18.69
C ILE A 710 1.09 10.09 -19.30
N CYS A 711 1.86 10.69 -20.21
CA CYS A 711 1.48 11.92 -20.89
C CYS A 711 0.14 11.77 -21.62
N VAL A 712 -0.06 10.70 -22.38
CA VAL A 712 -1.33 10.44 -23.07
C VAL A 712 -2.47 10.26 -22.07
N ALA A 713 -2.26 9.50 -20.97
CA ALA A 713 -3.28 9.33 -19.94
C ALA A 713 -3.68 10.67 -19.29
N ILE A 714 -2.71 11.52 -18.93
CA ILE A 714 -2.96 12.83 -18.32
C ILE A 714 -3.66 13.79 -19.29
N ILE A 715 -3.23 13.87 -20.55
CA ILE A 715 -3.89 14.69 -21.58
C ILE A 715 -5.36 14.29 -21.73
N ARG A 716 -5.66 12.98 -21.70
CA ARG A 716 -7.03 12.49 -21.78
C ARG A 716 -7.85 12.80 -20.55
N LEU A 717 -7.27 12.65 -19.36
CA LEU A 717 -7.94 13.01 -18.12
C LEU A 717 -8.25 14.51 -18.08
N ILE A 718 -7.31 15.37 -18.49
CA ILE A 718 -7.56 16.81 -18.63
C ILE A 718 -8.73 17.09 -19.57
N LYS A 719 -8.74 16.46 -20.77
CA LYS A 719 -9.88 16.59 -21.70
C LYS A 719 -11.20 16.12 -21.07
N SER A 720 -11.18 15.03 -20.30
CA SER A 720 -12.37 14.48 -19.64
C SER A 720 -12.87 15.41 -18.53
N VAL A 721 -11.96 15.99 -17.74
CA VAL A 721 -12.29 17.01 -16.73
C VAL A 721 -12.96 18.22 -17.38
N LEU A 722 -12.41 18.71 -18.49
CA LEU A 722 -13.01 19.83 -19.26
C LEU A 722 -14.37 19.48 -19.86
N GLN A 723 -14.64 18.19 -20.11
CA GLN A 723 -15.93 17.70 -20.59
C GLN A 723 -16.96 17.48 -19.47
N GLY A 724 -16.56 17.64 -18.21
CA GLY A 724 -17.45 17.53 -17.03
C GLY A 724 -17.53 16.12 -16.44
N ASP A 725 -16.56 15.26 -16.74
CA ASP A 725 -16.47 13.92 -16.19
C ASP A 725 -16.20 13.94 -14.67
N ALA A 726 -17.12 13.35 -13.91
CA ALA A 726 -17.02 13.34 -12.45
C ALA A 726 -15.85 12.53 -11.90
N SER A 727 -15.35 11.50 -12.61
CA SER A 727 -14.33 10.60 -12.06
C SER A 727 -12.91 10.98 -12.49
N ALA A 728 -12.77 11.70 -13.61
CA ALA A 728 -11.48 12.08 -14.17
C ALA A 728 -10.55 12.84 -13.20
N PRO A 729 -11.02 13.81 -12.38
CA PRO A 729 -10.16 14.51 -11.41
C PRO A 729 -9.52 13.56 -10.39
N TYR A 730 -10.28 12.58 -9.92
CA TYR A 730 -9.84 11.62 -8.89
C TYR A 730 -8.81 10.63 -9.44
N LEU A 731 -8.96 10.21 -10.71
CA LEU A 731 -7.95 9.36 -11.35
C LEU A 731 -6.67 10.14 -11.65
N ALA A 732 -6.77 11.40 -12.08
CA ALA A 732 -5.60 12.24 -12.33
C ALA A 732 -4.79 12.46 -11.05
N THR A 733 -5.47 12.81 -9.96
CA THR A 733 -4.85 12.99 -8.64
C THR A 733 -4.27 11.69 -8.08
N ALA A 734 -4.91 10.55 -8.30
CA ALA A 734 -4.37 9.24 -7.92
C ALA A 734 -3.07 8.91 -8.68
N ILE A 735 -3.05 9.08 -10.00
CA ILE A 735 -1.84 8.85 -10.84
C ILE A 735 -0.71 9.79 -10.42
N LEU A 736 -0.97 11.09 -10.31
CA LEU A 736 0.06 12.08 -9.96
C LEU A 736 0.60 11.88 -8.54
N GLY A 737 -0.27 11.55 -7.57
CA GLY A 737 0.16 11.21 -6.21
C GLY A 737 1.02 9.96 -6.18
N PHE A 738 0.63 8.90 -6.89
CA PHE A 738 1.42 7.68 -6.99
C PHE A 738 2.81 7.93 -7.60
N LEU A 739 2.89 8.69 -8.70
CA LEU A 739 4.16 9.05 -9.32
C LEU A 739 5.04 9.90 -8.40
N THR A 740 4.42 10.77 -7.58
CA THR A 740 5.13 11.58 -6.60
C THR A 740 5.74 10.73 -5.49
N VAL A 741 5.00 9.75 -4.95
CA VAL A 741 5.59 8.77 -4.03
C VAL A 741 6.68 7.96 -4.75
N GLY A 742 6.44 7.58 -6.01
CA GLY A 742 7.35 6.80 -6.85
C GLY A 742 8.69 7.50 -7.09
N SER A 743 8.74 8.84 -7.13
CA SER A 743 10.02 9.57 -7.21
C SER A 743 10.95 9.30 -6.01
N PHE A 744 10.44 8.70 -4.93
CA PHE A 744 11.21 8.33 -3.73
C PHE A 744 11.08 6.84 -3.35
N GLY A 745 10.45 6.01 -4.20
CA GLY A 745 10.17 4.59 -3.93
C GLY A 745 9.99 3.76 -5.21
N THR A 746 10.28 2.45 -5.16
CA THR A 746 10.18 1.56 -6.34
C THR A 746 8.79 0.96 -6.54
N ILE A 747 7.81 1.23 -5.66
CA ILE A 747 6.38 0.80 -5.59
C ILE A 747 5.84 -0.26 -6.59
N VAL A 748 6.11 -0.12 -7.89
CA VAL A 748 5.79 -1.07 -8.96
C VAL A 748 6.40 -2.48 -8.80
N ASP A 749 7.38 -2.65 -7.91
CA ASP A 749 7.92 -3.95 -7.47
C ASP A 749 7.05 -4.69 -6.44
N ALA A 750 5.98 -4.05 -5.96
CA ALA A 750 4.89 -4.66 -5.21
C ALA A 750 3.71 -4.96 -6.17
N PRO A 751 3.55 -6.22 -6.63
CA PRO A 751 2.72 -6.53 -7.80
C PRO A 751 1.25 -6.15 -7.65
N ARG A 752 0.72 -6.21 -6.43
CA ARG A 752 -0.68 -5.86 -6.12
C ARG A 752 -0.95 -4.37 -6.27
N ILE A 753 -0.01 -3.55 -5.79
CA ILE A 753 -0.09 -2.09 -5.92
C ILE A 753 0.14 -1.68 -7.37
N ALA A 754 1.12 -2.31 -8.04
CA ALA A 754 1.36 -2.13 -9.46
C ALA A 754 0.11 -2.44 -10.29
N MET A 755 -0.59 -3.54 -9.99
CA MET A 755 -1.85 -3.89 -10.65
C MET A 755 -2.90 -2.79 -10.51
N LEU A 756 -3.11 -2.26 -9.29
CA LEU A 756 -4.06 -1.17 -9.07
C LEU A 756 -3.69 0.09 -9.87
N PHE A 757 -2.41 0.48 -9.84
CA PHE A 757 -1.89 1.60 -10.61
C PHE A 757 -2.13 1.43 -12.11
N TYR A 758 -1.71 0.28 -12.68
CA TYR A 758 -1.89 0.03 -14.10
C TYR A 758 -3.35 -0.08 -14.50
N LEU A 759 -4.23 -0.63 -13.65
CA LEU A 759 -5.67 -0.68 -13.92
C LEU A 759 -6.28 0.74 -13.97
N ILE A 760 -5.86 1.63 -13.06
CA ILE A 760 -6.23 3.06 -13.06
C ILE A 760 -5.70 3.75 -14.33
N LEU A 761 -4.45 3.47 -14.72
CA LEU A 761 -3.84 4.03 -15.92
C LEU A 761 -4.57 3.57 -17.19
N LEU A 762 -4.88 2.28 -17.31
CA LEU A 762 -5.66 1.71 -18.41
C LEU A 762 -7.09 2.27 -18.46
N ALA A 763 -7.72 2.50 -17.31
CA ALA A 763 -9.00 3.19 -17.23
C ALA A 763 -8.90 4.63 -17.76
N ALA A 764 -7.85 5.38 -17.39
CA ALA A 764 -7.60 6.74 -17.91
C ALA A 764 -7.36 6.76 -19.43
N LEU A 765 -6.62 5.78 -19.96
CA LEU A 765 -6.35 5.64 -21.39
C LEU A 765 -7.61 5.32 -22.22
N SER A 766 -8.62 4.70 -21.62
CA SER A 766 -9.89 4.43 -22.32
C SER A 766 -10.71 5.69 -22.57
N GLY A 767 -10.60 6.71 -21.70
CA GLY A 767 -11.40 7.97 -21.72
C GLY A 767 -12.91 7.78 -21.91
N ARG A 768 -13.47 6.74 -21.30
CA ARG A 768 -14.92 6.44 -21.32
C ARG A 768 -15.61 6.79 -20.01
N ILE A 769 -15.10 7.80 -19.32
CA ILE A 769 -15.44 7.97 -17.92
C ILE A 769 -16.75 8.78 -17.74
N GLU A 770 -17.21 9.54 -18.74
CA GLU A 770 -18.61 9.90 -18.98
C GLU A 770 -18.78 10.46 -20.39
N ASN A 771 -19.37 9.68 -21.31
CA ASN A 771 -19.94 10.29 -22.52
C ASN A 771 -21.21 11.03 -22.10
N LYS A 772 -21.26 12.33 -22.40
CA LYS A 772 -22.47 13.16 -22.34
C LYS A 772 -23.52 12.55 -23.27
N SER A 773 -24.38 11.67 -22.76
CA SER A 773 -25.69 11.43 -23.37
C SER A 773 -26.67 10.93 -22.32
N ARG A 774 -27.82 11.62 -22.26
CA ARG A 774 -28.98 11.44 -21.39
C ARG A 774 -28.81 11.98 -19.97
N SER A 775 -28.96 13.30 -19.89
CA SER A 775 -29.81 13.91 -18.87
C SER A 775 -31.10 13.08 -18.72
N LEU A 776 -31.28 12.40 -17.60
CA LEU A 776 -32.62 12.13 -17.10
C LEU A 776 -33.06 13.39 -16.32
N PRO A 777 -34.34 13.77 -16.38
CA PRO A 777 -34.83 14.94 -15.69
C PRO A 777 -34.66 14.76 -14.17
N ILE A 778 -34.18 15.85 -13.56
CA ILE A 778 -34.17 16.29 -12.15
C ILE A 778 -34.60 15.26 -11.10
#